data_AF-A0AAN8PRP6-F1
#
_entry.id   AF-A0AAN8PRP6-F1
#
_cell.length_a   1.000
_cell.length_b   1.000
_cell.length_c   1.000
_cell.angle_alpha   90.00
_cell.angle_beta   90.00
_cell.angle_gamma   90.00
#
_symmetry.space_group_name_H-M   'P 1'
#
loop_
_entity.id
_entity.type
_entity.pdbx_description
1 polymer ?
#
loop_
_entity_poly.entity_id
_entity_poly.type
_entity_poly.pdbx_seq_one_letter_code
_entity_poly.pdbx_strand_id
1 'polypeptide(L)'
;MSLLTEPIKLSVPWKKCLLCKETAAFKSPRDFCQHLRDFHCSKEGGSYVCRYGMNNVCQSLPVDGVSDKDYEDHVAKDHVYCGVGGARSKIKSRSTPDRSDDEYPSSVSSEPSIVRDQYRWTIFNSSVNLPAVLNNPRLAKRETDFFTKTWGTDFDQMDILPSPYIPEITAGDFDNYLRKTAARHRKHVRNVKRLSEPSDSAHPLHNIKELEKNREELNQIPKLFMLPNFTLENLDTFSAVFPWLVESKSEHQSTRQSSKLLQEKLSHYLDIVEVQIAKQISVKSDAFFHAMTSHDELQEQLLHTCQAIKKLRDKTHSVDENLAKGQLKLLKLCRSRANYFHLFNKLKSMSAIHQTQQIIQTLLGTNEFVGALDLISTTQDILTQHLAGIHSFRHLGSQLNELEKLIDKMLQADFCKYISEELNRPLTDTDLLAEEEKLVSIVFGMLKQNNFSFIETFKDESFTSIKATVKQTVIEHVCVVDDVDTEGNIRGLGDQMRLLNYPKWMELLKSLFSNMLVLLERAKAYSGVVEDVIGISAGRTKSPSPIASPLHNVTKLQLQEPQHLHVTVTTDVDITISDNDYMKSIHGLKDMLCQICDYAHDRCVKVFTARAKDGFLERLSLSEFVALSREVESFVSDCENVCGRRSISLHSILQSQSNRFVCKFHEERKSKLSLILDNERWKQADVPVEFQDLVDHISQSGDLTIPERRNDTDRRPQECLTVDSQKFAVVGTVLMLIKMIVEYCQCMDDIPNIAPDLLTRLIELIKNFNSRTCQLVIGAGALSMVGLKTITTKNLALASRCLQLIVHYIPKVRQHFQDKLPSKNQSMLKYFDQVVKDYENHIEEINNKFVCIMEKELETRLHKYEVKAPMPSNCFRTICKNNTKLHEALIDILPVSQVKLIFMRINKVFKDILEKQLFKLNVTNDGGPQHGLVMSDLMFYSGSFKSLKGLEDLAIEFNDIWTKR
;
A
#
# COMPACT_ATOMS: atom_id res chain seq x y z
N MET A 1 -0.86 60.79 -44.23
CA MET A 1 -2.05 61.13 -43.43
C MET A 1 -3.17 60.17 -43.82
N SER A 2 -3.84 59.60 -42.80
CA SER A 2 -5.19 58.98 -42.78
C SER A 2 -5.50 57.89 -43.82
N LEU A 3 -5.47 56.60 -43.43
CA LEU A 3 -6.57 55.84 -42.80
C LEU A 3 -7.84 55.77 -43.66
N LEU A 4 -8.21 54.56 -44.10
CA LEU A 4 -9.42 53.88 -43.61
C LEU A 4 -9.43 52.40 -44.03
N THR A 5 -9.75 51.59 -43.03
CA THR A 5 -9.86 50.14 -42.95
C THR A 5 -11.22 49.65 -43.45
N GLU A 6 -11.26 48.48 -44.10
CA GLU A 6 -12.40 47.56 -44.02
C GLU A 6 -11.93 46.20 -43.44
N PRO A 7 -12.72 45.55 -42.56
CA PRO A 7 -12.34 44.33 -41.86
C PRO A 7 -12.67 43.06 -42.66
N ILE A 8 -11.68 42.21 -42.91
CA ILE A 8 -11.91 40.87 -43.47
C ILE A 8 -12.47 39.96 -42.36
N LYS A 9 -13.71 39.48 -42.56
CA LYS A 9 -14.37 38.46 -41.74
C LYS A 9 -13.49 37.20 -41.59
N LEU A 10 -13.05 36.90 -40.36
CA LEU A 10 -12.42 35.62 -40.01
C LEU A 10 -13.41 34.47 -40.26
N SER A 11 -13.06 33.51 -41.12
CA SER A 11 -13.86 32.29 -41.32
C SER A 11 -13.76 31.42 -40.07
N VAL A 12 -14.91 31.02 -39.52
CA VAL A 12 -14.96 30.18 -38.34
C VAL A 12 -14.38 28.78 -38.67
N PRO A 13 -13.37 28.29 -37.93
CA PRO A 13 -12.53 27.16 -38.34
C PRO A 13 -13.28 25.82 -38.50
N TRP A 14 -14.37 25.59 -37.77
CA TRP A 14 -15.13 24.34 -37.81
C TRP A 14 -16.02 24.15 -39.06
N LYS A 15 -16.17 25.16 -39.93
CA LYS A 15 -17.10 25.04 -41.06
C LYS A 15 -16.62 24.12 -42.19
N LYS A 16 -15.32 23.80 -42.30
CA LYS A 16 -14.77 22.86 -43.29
C LYS A 16 -13.56 22.12 -42.74
N CYS A 17 -13.39 20.85 -43.13
CA CYS A 17 -12.21 20.06 -42.79
C CYS A 17 -11.05 20.43 -43.73
N LEU A 18 -9.85 20.63 -43.18
CA LEU A 18 -8.66 21.02 -43.96
C LEU A 18 -7.93 19.83 -44.60
N LEU A 19 -8.23 18.60 -44.16
CA LEU A 19 -7.57 17.37 -44.64
C LEU A 19 -8.45 16.58 -45.63
N CYS A 20 -9.76 16.58 -45.47
CA CYS A 20 -10.69 15.92 -46.39
C CYS A 20 -11.11 16.84 -47.53
N LYS A 21 -10.69 16.52 -48.77
CA LYS A 21 -10.97 17.32 -49.98
C LYS A 21 -12.45 17.37 -50.40
N GLU A 22 -13.32 16.49 -49.87
CA GLU A 22 -14.70 16.31 -50.36
C GLU A 22 -15.82 16.68 -49.35
N THR A 23 -15.50 17.33 -48.23
CA THR A 23 -16.54 17.64 -47.22
C THR A 23 -17.22 18.99 -47.49
N ALA A 24 -18.53 18.95 -47.79
CA ALA A 24 -19.39 20.12 -47.83
C ALA A 24 -19.47 20.79 -46.44
N ALA A 25 -19.70 22.11 -46.39
CA ALA A 25 -19.56 22.89 -45.16
C ALA A 25 -20.45 22.38 -44.01
N PHE A 26 -19.87 22.20 -42.82
CA PHE A 26 -20.57 21.71 -41.62
C PHE A 26 -21.58 22.75 -41.11
N LYS A 27 -22.78 22.28 -40.73
CA LYS A 27 -23.88 23.14 -40.29
C LYS A 27 -23.77 23.53 -38.82
N SER A 28 -23.23 22.64 -37.97
CA SER A 28 -22.95 22.92 -36.56
C SER A 28 -21.52 22.51 -36.15
N PRO A 29 -20.97 23.09 -35.07
CA PRO A 29 -19.69 22.64 -34.51
C PRO A 29 -19.70 21.18 -34.05
N ARG A 30 -20.86 20.67 -33.60
CA ARG A 30 -21.02 19.26 -33.21
C ARG A 30 -20.87 18.33 -34.42
N ASP A 31 -21.37 18.72 -35.59
CA ASP A 31 -21.20 17.94 -36.82
C ASP A 31 -19.72 17.86 -37.23
N PHE A 32 -18.96 18.93 -36.98
CA PHE A 32 -17.51 18.94 -37.19
C PHE A 32 -16.77 18.06 -36.19
N CYS A 33 -17.12 18.10 -34.90
CA CYS A 33 -16.54 17.19 -33.90
C CYS A 33 -16.84 15.71 -34.25
N GLN A 34 -18.07 15.41 -34.70
CA GLN A 34 -18.45 14.07 -35.13
C GLN A 34 -17.65 13.64 -36.37
N HIS A 35 -17.47 14.53 -37.35
CA HIS A 35 -16.62 14.24 -38.50
C HIS A 35 -15.16 13.94 -38.12
N LEU A 36 -14.60 14.69 -37.17
CA LEU A 36 -13.25 14.41 -36.66
C LEU A 36 -13.18 13.07 -35.91
N ARG A 37 -14.23 12.73 -35.16
CA ARG A 37 -14.37 11.42 -34.50
C ARG A 37 -14.48 10.27 -35.50
N ASP A 38 -15.20 10.45 -36.60
CA ASP A 38 -15.46 9.36 -37.56
C ASP A 38 -14.30 9.15 -38.55
N PHE A 39 -13.61 10.23 -38.96
CA PHE A 39 -12.62 10.17 -40.06
C PHE A 39 -11.18 10.51 -39.64
N HIS A 40 -10.99 11.19 -38.51
CA HIS A 40 -9.67 11.64 -38.04
C HIS A 40 -9.36 11.18 -36.60
N CYS A 41 -10.04 10.14 -36.12
CA CYS A 41 -9.77 9.48 -34.86
C CYS A 41 -9.38 8.02 -35.08
N SER A 42 -8.38 7.53 -34.34
CA SER A 42 -8.10 6.09 -34.22
C SER A 42 -8.43 5.61 -32.81
N LYS A 43 -9.11 4.46 -32.68
CA LYS A 43 -9.41 3.82 -31.40
C LYS A 43 -8.50 2.63 -31.19
N GLU A 44 -7.61 2.71 -30.21
CA GLU A 44 -6.68 1.64 -29.84
C GLU A 44 -6.95 1.24 -28.38
N GLY A 45 -7.35 -0.01 -28.14
CA GLY A 45 -7.52 -0.56 -26.79
C GLY A 45 -8.56 0.13 -25.89
N GLY A 46 -9.50 0.91 -26.45
CA GLY A 46 -10.48 1.70 -25.66
C GLY A 46 -10.12 3.18 -25.48
N SER A 47 -8.94 3.59 -25.95
CA SER A 47 -8.47 4.99 -25.96
C SER A 47 -8.58 5.62 -27.36
N TYR A 48 -8.78 6.94 -27.43
CA TYR A 48 -9.04 7.71 -28.65
C TYR A 48 -7.85 8.63 -28.95
N VAL A 49 -7.33 8.60 -30.19
CA VAL A 49 -6.19 9.43 -30.62
C VAL A 49 -6.62 10.37 -31.75
N CYS A 50 -6.36 11.68 -31.59
CA CYS A 50 -6.67 12.70 -32.60
C CYS A 50 -5.58 12.75 -33.68
N ARG A 51 -5.97 12.48 -34.94
CA ARG A 51 -5.09 12.54 -36.12
C ARG A 51 -5.32 13.80 -36.96
N TYR A 52 -6.03 14.80 -36.43
CA TYR A 52 -6.32 16.03 -37.13
C TYR A 52 -5.17 17.04 -37.02
N GLY A 53 -4.13 16.85 -37.85
CA GLY A 53 -2.94 17.70 -37.90
C GLY A 53 -1.99 17.34 -39.05
N MET A 54 -0.89 18.08 -39.20
CA MET A 54 0.10 17.83 -40.26
C MET A 54 0.72 16.42 -40.07
N ASN A 55 0.76 15.61 -41.12
CA ASN A 55 1.20 14.20 -41.09
C ASN A 55 0.36 13.28 -40.18
N ASN A 56 -0.94 13.54 -40.03
CA ASN A 56 -1.87 12.75 -39.18
C ASN A 56 -1.50 12.74 -37.68
N VAL A 57 -0.75 13.74 -37.21
CA VAL A 57 -0.38 13.93 -35.81
C VAL A 57 -0.94 15.26 -35.34
N CYS A 58 -1.82 15.23 -34.33
CA CYS A 58 -2.29 16.45 -33.68
C CYS A 58 -1.16 17.04 -32.82
N GLN A 59 -0.87 18.33 -32.95
CA GLN A 59 0.25 18.97 -32.22
C GLN A 59 -0.04 19.18 -30.73
N SER A 60 -1.31 19.17 -30.30
CA SER A 60 -1.68 19.38 -28.89
C SER A 60 -1.88 18.09 -28.09
N LEU A 61 -1.90 16.92 -28.74
CA LEU A 61 -1.89 15.62 -28.06
C LEU A 61 -0.81 14.70 -28.65
N PRO A 62 0.21 14.29 -27.87
CA PRO A 62 1.13 13.22 -28.23
C PRO A 62 0.38 11.90 -28.46
N VAL A 63 1.01 10.93 -29.14
CA VAL A 63 0.40 9.71 -29.73
C VAL A 63 -0.23 8.73 -28.72
N ASP A 64 -0.26 9.06 -27.43
CA ASP A 64 -0.90 8.27 -26.38
C ASP A 64 -2.41 8.55 -26.33
N GLY A 65 -3.23 7.51 -26.45
CA GLY A 65 -4.68 7.65 -26.52
C GLY A 65 -5.31 8.21 -25.25
N VAL A 66 -6.33 9.07 -25.43
CA VAL A 66 -7.07 9.71 -24.34
C VAL A 66 -8.44 9.06 -24.10
N SER A 67 -9.06 9.34 -22.95
CA SER A 67 -10.42 8.88 -22.67
C SER A 67 -11.43 9.54 -23.61
N ASP A 68 -12.60 8.91 -23.78
CA ASP A 68 -13.62 9.38 -24.73
C ASP A 68 -14.09 10.82 -24.45
N LYS A 69 -14.20 11.19 -23.16
CA LYS A 69 -14.61 12.52 -22.73
C LYS A 69 -13.51 13.55 -22.94
N ASP A 70 -12.26 13.18 -22.65
CA ASP A 70 -11.11 14.07 -22.84
C ASP A 70 -10.83 14.32 -24.34
N TYR A 71 -11.13 13.34 -25.20
CA TYR A 71 -11.08 13.51 -26.64
C TYR A 71 -12.07 14.58 -27.13
N GLU A 72 -13.33 14.53 -26.68
CA GLU A 72 -14.34 15.54 -27.06
C GLU A 72 -13.96 16.94 -26.57
N ASP A 73 -13.46 17.05 -25.34
CA ASP A 73 -13.01 18.32 -24.77
C ASP A 73 -11.81 18.90 -25.53
N HIS A 74 -10.84 18.06 -25.93
CA HIS A 74 -9.72 18.47 -26.77
C HIS A 74 -10.20 18.97 -28.14
N VAL A 75 -11.05 18.22 -28.85
CA VAL A 75 -11.53 18.60 -30.17
C VAL A 75 -12.32 19.92 -30.11
N ALA A 76 -13.17 20.08 -29.08
CA ALA A 76 -13.90 21.32 -28.86
C ALA A 76 -12.93 22.50 -28.58
N LYS A 77 -11.95 22.32 -27.72
CA LYS A 77 -11.07 23.41 -27.30
C LYS A 77 -10.09 23.85 -28.39
N ASP A 78 -9.40 22.89 -29.01
CA ASP A 78 -8.24 23.17 -29.87
C ASP A 78 -8.60 23.29 -31.36
N HIS A 79 -9.70 22.67 -31.81
CA HIS A 79 -10.10 22.67 -33.22
C HIS A 79 -11.40 23.44 -33.50
N VAL A 80 -12.30 23.59 -32.51
CA VAL A 80 -13.56 24.33 -32.69
C VAL A 80 -13.47 25.79 -32.22
N TYR A 81 -12.90 26.05 -31.05
CA TYR A 81 -13.01 27.37 -30.38
C TYR A 81 -11.74 28.24 -30.35
N CYS A 82 -10.56 27.75 -30.73
CA CYS A 82 -9.33 28.55 -30.62
C CYS A 82 -8.91 29.23 -31.94
N GLY A 83 -9.05 30.56 -31.97
CA GLY A 83 -8.21 31.42 -32.81
C GLY A 83 -7.02 31.90 -31.97
N VAL A 84 -5.81 31.76 -32.52
CA VAL A 84 -4.50 32.20 -31.96
C VAL A 84 -3.75 31.10 -31.17
N GLY A 85 -2.92 30.31 -31.88
CA GLY A 85 -1.98 29.38 -31.24
C GLY A 85 -1.25 28.40 -32.17
N GLY A 86 -0.80 28.84 -33.35
CA GLY A 86 0.05 28.07 -34.26
C GLY A 86 0.72 29.01 -35.26
N ALA A 87 2.03 28.91 -35.42
CA ALA A 87 2.89 29.92 -36.06
C ALA A 87 2.40 30.38 -37.45
N ARG A 88 2.38 31.72 -37.64
CA ARG A 88 2.03 32.42 -38.88
C ARG A 88 2.93 32.00 -40.06
N SER A 89 2.39 31.21 -40.99
CA SER A 89 2.83 31.22 -42.39
C SER A 89 2.06 32.31 -43.14
N LYS A 90 2.78 33.37 -43.56
CA LYS A 90 2.26 34.32 -44.55
C LYS A 90 2.47 33.71 -45.93
N ILE A 91 1.45 33.06 -46.48
CA ILE A 91 1.34 32.87 -47.94
C ILE A 91 0.01 33.45 -48.37
N LYS A 92 0.09 34.55 -49.14
CA LYS A 92 -1.02 35.19 -49.81
C LYS A 92 -1.63 34.22 -50.83
N SER A 93 -2.95 34.09 -50.79
CA SER A 93 -3.77 33.50 -51.84
C SER A 93 -3.61 34.27 -53.15
N ARG A 94 -3.34 33.57 -54.25
CA ARG A 94 -3.61 34.05 -55.61
C ARG A 94 -4.82 33.28 -56.15
N SER A 95 -5.80 34.06 -56.55
CA SER A 95 -7.10 33.71 -57.13
C SER A 95 -7.04 32.75 -58.32
N THR A 96 -8.00 31.83 -58.38
CA THR A 96 -8.45 31.15 -59.60
C THR A 96 -9.09 32.15 -60.58
N PRO A 97 -8.98 31.87 -61.89
CA PRO A 97 -10.18 31.65 -62.69
C PRO A 97 -10.03 30.30 -63.42
N ASP A 98 -10.91 29.35 -63.22
CA ASP A 98 -12.24 29.22 -63.82
C ASP A 98 -12.18 28.10 -64.88
N ARG A 99 -13.15 27.19 -64.80
CA ARG A 99 -13.27 25.99 -65.62
C ARG A 99 -14.13 26.32 -66.84
N SER A 100 -13.80 25.77 -68.00
CA SER A 100 -14.80 25.14 -68.87
C SER A 100 -14.13 24.14 -69.79
N ASP A 101 -14.61 22.91 -69.68
CA ASP A 101 -14.35 21.74 -70.52
C ASP A 101 -14.66 22.01 -72.01
N ASP A 102 -14.05 21.25 -72.91
CA ASP A 102 -14.80 20.51 -73.93
C ASP A 102 -13.94 19.47 -74.68
N GLU A 103 -14.62 18.37 -75.00
CA GLU A 103 -14.15 17.06 -75.45
C GLU A 103 -13.84 16.98 -76.97
N TYR A 104 -13.10 15.92 -77.36
CA TYR A 104 -12.88 15.21 -78.67
C TYR A 104 -13.69 15.58 -79.95
N PRO A 105 -13.37 15.06 -81.18
CA PRO A 105 -12.14 14.51 -81.80
C PRO A 105 -11.85 14.98 -83.28
N SER A 106 -10.72 14.52 -83.87
CA SER A 106 -10.45 14.24 -85.32
C SER A 106 -10.41 15.42 -86.34
N SER A 107 -9.67 15.45 -87.45
CA SER A 107 -8.47 14.78 -88.00
C SER A 107 -8.22 15.37 -89.42
N VAL A 108 -6.99 15.82 -89.73
CA VAL A 108 -6.27 15.77 -91.04
C VAL A 108 -6.82 16.66 -92.20
N SER A 109 -6.10 17.49 -92.97
CA SER A 109 -4.71 17.60 -93.48
C SER A 109 -4.48 19.07 -93.95
N SER A 110 -3.31 19.71 -93.95
CA SER A 110 -2.10 19.44 -94.75
C SER A 110 -0.94 20.40 -94.33
N GLU A 111 0.29 19.86 -94.33
CA GLU A 111 1.60 20.39 -93.88
C GLU A 111 2.21 21.60 -94.66
N PRO A 112 3.38 22.18 -94.27
CA PRO A 112 4.21 21.95 -93.07
C PRO A 112 4.60 23.24 -92.30
N SER A 113 4.75 23.14 -90.97
CA SER A 113 5.77 23.88 -90.21
C SER A 113 5.89 23.27 -88.80
N ILE A 114 6.90 22.41 -88.60
CA ILE A 114 7.11 21.61 -87.39
C ILE A 114 7.56 22.51 -86.21
N VAL A 115 6.55 23.01 -85.48
CA VAL A 115 6.32 23.03 -84.01
C VAL A 115 7.56 23.28 -83.13
N ARG A 116 7.83 24.51 -82.62
CA ARG A 116 7.27 25.19 -81.43
C ARG A 116 7.26 24.37 -80.13
N ASP A 117 8.38 24.48 -79.40
CA ASP A 117 8.62 24.05 -78.03
C ASP A 117 7.47 24.42 -77.08
N GLN A 118 6.91 23.44 -76.37
CA GLN A 118 6.07 23.71 -75.18
C GLN A 118 6.72 23.31 -73.86
N TYR A 119 7.96 22.80 -73.85
CA TYR A 119 8.72 22.63 -72.61
C TYR A 119 10.19 22.98 -72.85
N ARG A 120 10.57 24.20 -72.47
CA ARG A 120 11.96 24.64 -72.47
C ARG A 120 12.71 23.85 -71.39
N TRP A 121 13.51 22.88 -71.81
CA TRP A 121 14.37 22.12 -70.89
C TRP A 121 15.25 23.09 -70.10
N THR A 122 15.27 22.97 -68.77
CA THR A 122 16.14 23.75 -67.88
C THR A 122 16.98 22.82 -67.03
N ILE A 123 18.09 23.34 -66.49
CA ILE A 123 19.07 22.59 -65.68
C ILE A 123 18.46 21.89 -64.45
N PHE A 124 17.29 22.33 -63.99
CA PHE A 124 16.60 21.72 -62.84
C PHE A 124 15.80 20.45 -63.19
N ASN A 125 15.63 20.11 -64.48
CA ASN A 125 15.01 18.85 -64.95
C ASN A 125 16.04 17.72 -65.14
N SER A 126 17.20 17.78 -64.49
CA SER A 126 18.35 16.88 -64.77
C SER A 126 18.35 15.56 -63.99
N SER A 127 17.21 15.06 -63.50
CA SER A 127 17.14 13.79 -62.77
C SER A 127 17.05 12.54 -63.67
N VAL A 128 17.50 12.63 -64.93
CA VAL A 128 17.37 11.56 -65.92
C VAL A 128 18.72 10.86 -66.16
N ASN A 129 18.70 9.52 -66.13
CA ASN A 129 19.84 8.67 -66.47
C ASN A 129 20.18 8.78 -67.98
N LEU A 130 21.45 9.00 -68.34
CA LEU A 130 21.95 9.23 -69.72
C LEU A 130 21.51 8.18 -70.77
N PRO A 131 21.39 6.87 -70.46
CA PRO A 131 20.86 5.86 -71.38
C PRO A 131 19.37 5.99 -71.70
N ALA A 132 18.56 6.62 -70.82
CA ALA A 132 17.14 6.84 -71.07
C ALA A 132 16.90 7.94 -72.12
N VAL A 133 17.75 8.98 -72.10
CA VAL A 133 17.75 10.08 -73.08
C VAL A 133 18.22 9.60 -74.47
N LEU A 134 19.18 8.68 -74.50
CA LEU A 134 19.71 8.13 -75.76
C LEU A 134 18.75 7.16 -76.45
N ASN A 135 17.83 6.52 -75.72
CA ASN A 135 16.88 5.55 -76.28
C ASN A 135 15.54 6.16 -76.75
N ASN A 136 15.05 7.26 -76.15
CA ASN A 136 13.90 8.00 -76.70
C ASN A 136 13.69 9.38 -76.02
N PRO A 137 13.93 10.51 -76.71
CA PRO A 137 13.91 11.85 -76.10
C PRO A 137 12.50 12.46 -75.88
N ARG A 138 11.40 11.73 -76.13
CA ARG A 138 10.01 12.27 -76.03
C ARG A 138 9.16 11.72 -74.87
N LEU A 139 9.72 10.85 -74.02
CA LEU A 139 8.97 10.20 -72.93
C LEU A 139 9.42 10.70 -71.56
N ALA A 140 9.00 11.91 -71.18
CA ALA A 140 9.30 12.54 -69.89
C ALA A 140 8.42 12.05 -68.71
N LYS A 141 7.71 10.91 -68.84
CA LYS A 141 6.72 10.44 -67.84
C LYS A 141 7.14 9.21 -67.01
N ARG A 142 8.40 8.78 -67.08
CA ARG A 142 8.91 7.65 -66.28
C ARG A 142 10.03 8.06 -65.33
N GLU A 143 9.88 9.21 -64.68
CA GLU A 143 10.93 9.81 -63.83
C GLU A 143 11.02 9.18 -62.44
N THR A 144 10.07 8.34 -62.02
CA THR A 144 9.97 7.82 -60.63
C THR A 144 9.99 6.29 -60.50
N ASP A 145 9.93 5.55 -61.61
CA ASP A 145 9.50 4.14 -61.63
C ASP A 145 10.63 3.10 -61.39
N PHE A 146 11.89 3.53 -61.28
CA PHE A 146 12.99 2.64 -60.88
C PHE A 146 13.21 2.64 -59.35
N PHE A 147 13.26 3.84 -58.74
CA PHE A 147 13.56 4.00 -57.32
C PHE A 147 12.37 3.64 -56.42
N THR A 148 11.13 3.97 -56.81
CA THR A 148 9.93 3.55 -56.06
C THR A 148 9.66 2.05 -56.11
N LYS A 149 10.08 1.36 -57.18
CA LYS A 149 9.87 -0.09 -57.35
C LYS A 149 10.85 -0.95 -56.57
N THR A 150 12.05 -0.44 -56.28
CA THR A 150 13.03 -1.15 -55.45
C THR A 150 13.01 -0.71 -53.98
N TRP A 151 12.57 0.52 -53.66
CA TRP A 151 12.70 1.11 -52.32
C TRP A 151 11.38 1.63 -51.72
N GLY A 152 10.25 1.48 -52.41
CA GLY A 152 8.92 1.87 -51.92
C GLY A 152 8.50 3.30 -52.30
N THR A 153 7.21 3.60 -52.10
CA THR A 153 6.53 4.85 -52.47
C THR A 153 6.98 6.07 -51.67
N ASP A 154 7.76 5.90 -50.60
CA ASP A 154 8.26 7.00 -49.75
C ASP A 154 9.46 7.75 -50.38
N PHE A 155 9.96 7.27 -51.53
CA PHE A 155 11.13 7.81 -52.22
C PHE A 155 10.76 8.66 -53.44
N ASP A 156 9.86 9.63 -53.26
CA ASP A 156 9.57 10.69 -54.24
C ASP A 156 10.39 11.96 -53.93
N GLN A 157 10.74 12.73 -54.98
CA GLN A 157 11.60 13.92 -54.86
C GLN A 157 11.02 14.94 -53.87
N MET A 158 11.72 15.16 -52.74
CA MET A 158 11.45 16.29 -51.85
C MET A 158 12.10 17.56 -52.41
N ASP A 159 11.29 18.59 -52.66
CA ASP A 159 11.80 19.92 -52.99
C ASP A 159 12.59 20.49 -51.80
N ILE A 160 13.88 20.76 -52.02
CA ILE A 160 14.75 21.38 -51.03
C ILE A 160 14.45 22.88 -50.99
N LEU A 161 13.99 23.38 -49.85
CA LEU A 161 13.77 24.82 -49.63
C LEU A 161 15.09 25.60 -49.77
N PRO A 162 15.09 26.77 -50.45
CA PRO A 162 16.30 27.57 -50.62
C PRO A 162 16.82 28.09 -49.26
N SER A 163 18.14 28.01 -49.08
CA SER A 163 18.81 28.38 -47.83
C SER A 163 18.69 29.90 -47.58
N PRO A 164 18.29 30.34 -46.38
CA PRO A 164 18.12 31.76 -46.05
C PRO A 164 19.44 32.55 -45.99
N TYR A 165 20.59 31.91 -46.22
CA TYR A 165 21.92 32.52 -46.09
C TYR A 165 22.60 32.84 -47.44
N ILE A 166 21.97 32.54 -48.58
CA ILE A 166 22.52 32.83 -49.91
C ILE A 166 21.58 33.78 -50.67
N PRO A 167 22.03 34.98 -51.10
CA PRO A 167 21.21 35.87 -51.93
C PRO A 167 20.93 35.27 -53.32
N GLU A 168 19.69 35.39 -53.81
CA GLU A 168 19.34 35.00 -55.18
C GLU A 168 19.90 36.00 -56.21
N ILE A 169 20.81 35.54 -57.07
CA ILE A 169 21.39 36.34 -58.17
C ILE A 169 20.36 36.46 -59.29
N THR A 170 20.05 37.67 -59.73
CA THR A 170 19.07 37.93 -60.80
C THR A 170 19.76 38.40 -62.08
N ALA A 171 19.08 38.30 -63.23
CA ALA A 171 19.64 38.72 -64.52
C ALA A 171 20.10 40.21 -64.54
N GLY A 172 19.59 41.04 -63.64
CA GLY A 172 20.00 42.44 -63.48
C GLY A 172 21.45 42.62 -62.97
N ASP A 173 22.02 41.63 -62.27
CA ASP A 173 23.38 41.72 -61.72
C ASP A 173 24.46 41.63 -62.82
N PHE A 174 24.14 41.03 -63.97
CA PHE A 174 25.04 40.87 -65.12
C PHE A 174 25.01 42.04 -66.11
N ASP A 175 24.11 43.00 -65.90
CA ASP A 175 23.83 44.08 -66.83
C ASP A 175 25.04 45.03 -66.99
N ASN A 176 25.82 45.18 -65.92
CA ASN A 176 27.06 45.97 -65.91
C ASN A 176 28.20 45.30 -66.70
N TYR A 177 28.26 43.97 -66.69
CA TYR A 177 29.24 43.20 -67.47
C TYR A 177 28.96 43.27 -68.98
N LEU A 178 27.69 43.15 -69.37
CA LEU A 178 27.26 43.25 -70.77
C LEU A 178 27.52 44.66 -71.35
N ARG A 179 27.31 45.72 -70.56
CA ARG A 179 27.65 47.10 -70.99
C ARG A 179 29.15 47.29 -71.22
N LYS A 180 30.02 46.73 -70.36
CA LYS A 180 31.48 46.87 -70.49
C LYS A 180 32.06 46.13 -71.71
N THR A 181 31.50 44.98 -72.08
CA THR A 181 32.02 44.17 -73.19
C THR A 181 31.48 44.59 -74.56
N ALA A 182 30.32 45.25 -74.62
CA ALA A 182 29.70 45.71 -75.87
C ALA A 182 30.59 46.64 -76.72
N ALA A 183 31.42 47.50 -76.08
CA ALA A 183 32.29 48.43 -76.81
C ALA A 183 33.43 47.73 -77.57
N ARG A 184 34.02 46.68 -76.98
CA ARG A 184 35.10 45.89 -77.61
C ARG A 184 34.58 45.08 -78.79
N HIS A 185 33.40 44.49 -78.64
CA HIS A 185 32.74 43.74 -79.72
C HIS A 185 32.49 44.63 -80.96
N ARG A 186 32.01 45.87 -80.76
CA ARG A 186 31.84 46.83 -81.86
C ARG A 186 33.15 47.20 -82.57
N LYS A 187 34.27 47.29 -81.84
CA LYS A 187 35.60 47.62 -82.40
C LYS A 187 36.16 46.47 -83.25
N HIS A 188 35.96 45.22 -82.82
CA HIS A 188 36.38 44.04 -83.58
C HIS A 188 35.67 43.95 -84.93
N VAL A 189 34.34 44.12 -84.96
CA VAL A 189 33.53 44.13 -86.19
C VAL A 189 33.99 45.22 -87.18
N ARG A 190 34.50 46.35 -86.67
CA ARG A 190 34.97 47.47 -87.49
C ARG A 190 36.35 47.22 -88.13
N ASN A 191 37.24 46.47 -87.48
CA ASN A 191 38.57 46.12 -88.01
C ASN A 191 38.52 45.05 -89.10
N VAL A 192 37.58 44.09 -89.00
CA VAL A 192 37.40 43.06 -90.03
C VAL A 192 37.01 43.65 -91.38
N LYS A 193 36.29 44.79 -91.39
CA LYS A 193 35.93 45.50 -92.64
C LYS A 193 37.08 46.27 -93.31
N ARG A 194 38.21 46.52 -92.63
CA ARG A 194 39.34 47.30 -93.18
C ARG A 194 40.41 46.46 -93.88
N LEU A 195 40.38 45.14 -93.76
CA LEU A 195 41.39 44.23 -94.34
C LEU A 195 41.06 43.79 -95.78
N SER A 196 39.98 44.29 -96.37
CA SER A 196 39.36 43.69 -97.56
C SER A 196 39.60 44.41 -98.90
N GLU A 197 40.41 45.48 -98.96
CA GLU A 197 40.73 46.18 -100.22
C GLU A 197 42.25 46.28 -100.48
N PRO A 198 42.76 45.95 -101.69
CA PRO A 198 44.18 45.94 -102.01
C PRO A 198 44.65 47.27 -102.66
N SER A 199 45.83 47.77 -102.28
CA SER A 199 46.47 48.93 -102.94
C SER A 199 47.96 48.72 -103.21
N ASP A 200 48.32 48.98 -104.47
CA ASP A 200 49.64 49.11 -105.09
C ASP A 200 50.40 50.37 -104.65
N SER A 201 51.71 50.37 -104.98
CA SER A 201 52.67 51.51 -105.05
C SER A 201 53.45 51.83 -103.75
N ALA A 202 54.76 52.11 -103.74
CA ALA A 202 55.68 52.49 -104.82
C ALA A 202 57.16 52.21 -104.44
N HIS A 203 57.97 51.82 -105.45
CA HIS A 203 59.45 52.01 -105.50
C HIS A 203 59.81 53.51 -105.42
N PRO A 204 61.10 53.97 -105.41
CA PRO A 204 61.80 54.18 -106.71
C PRO A 204 63.36 54.40 -106.76
N LEU A 205 63.96 54.01 -107.90
CA LEU A 205 64.82 54.83 -108.81
C LEU A 205 66.35 54.65 -109.02
N HIS A 206 67.17 53.92 -108.25
CA HIS A 206 68.62 53.80 -108.63
C HIS A 206 68.93 52.67 -109.63
N ASN A 207 68.12 51.60 -109.67
CA ASN A 207 68.53 50.36 -110.32
C ASN A 207 68.36 50.30 -111.85
N ILE A 208 67.70 51.25 -112.50
CA ILE A 208 67.38 51.11 -113.93
C ILE A 208 68.63 51.35 -114.82
N LYS A 209 69.45 52.37 -114.52
CA LYS A 209 70.72 52.57 -115.26
C LYS A 209 71.73 51.45 -115.04
N GLU A 210 71.76 50.89 -113.83
CA GLU A 210 72.67 49.79 -113.50
C GLU A 210 72.22 48.47 -114.14
N LEU A 211 70.90 48.21 -114.22
CA LEU A 211 70.34 47.06 -114.94
C LEU A 211 70.58 47.15 -116.45
N GLU A 212 70.50 48.34 -117.05
CA GLU A 212 70.84 48.53 -118.47
C GLU A 212 72.33 48.26 -118.73
N LYS A 213 73.22 48.80 -117.90
CA LYS A 213 74.67 48.57 -118.02
C LYS A 213 75.06 47.09 -117.84
N ASN A 214 74.44 46.43 -116.86
CA ASN A 214 74.61 44.99 -116.61
C ASN A 214 74.11 44.13 -117.78
N ARG A 215 73.12 44.61 -118.55
CA ARG A 215 72.58 43.91 -119.73
C ARG A 215 73.47 44.09 -120.96
N GLU A 216 74.12 45.25 -121.11
CA GLU A 216 75.10 45.51 -122.16
C GLU A 216 76.39 44.66 -122.00
N GLU A 217 76.86 44.49 -120.76
CA GLU A 217 78.05 43.67 -120.45
C GLU A 217 77.82 42.16 -120.70
N LEU A 218 76.62 41.65 -120.42
CA LEU A 218 76.23 40.26 -120.72
C LEU A 218 76.06 39.98 -122.23
N ASN A 219 75.74 40.99 -123.05
CA ASN A 219 75.60 40.82 -124.50
C ASN A 219 76.95 40.64 -125.22
N GLN A 220 78.08 40.94 -124.58
CA GLN A 220 79.41 40.73 -125.18
C GLN A 220 79.79 39.24 -125.28
N ILE A 221 79.12 38.36 -124.53
CA ILE A 221 79.32 36.91 -124.57
C ILE A 221 78.49 36.33 -125.73
N PRO A 222 79.09 35.63 -126.71
CA PRO A 222 78.35 34.98 -127.78
C PRO A 222 77.28 34.04 -127.20
N LYS A 223 76.03 34.22 -127.65
CA LYS A 223 74.87 33.44 -127.16
C LYS A 223 75.02 31.92 -127.33
N LEU A 224 75.94 31.48 -128.18
CA LEU A 224 76.32 30.08 -128.35
C LEU A 224 76.76 29.41 -127.04
N PHE A 225 77.43 30.13 -126.12
CA PHE A 225 77.86 29.60 -124.82
C PHE A 225 76.74 29.46 -123.78
N MET A 226 75.59 30.12 -124.01
CA MET A 226 74.43 30.08 -123.11
C MET A 226 73.36 29.08 -123.59
N LEU A 227 73.64 28.32 -124.65
CA LEU A 227 72.75 27.25 -125.13
C LEU A 227 72.98 25.97 -124.31
N PRO A 228 71.91 25.34 -123.77
CA PRO A 228 72.03 24.15 -122.91
C PRO A 228 72.56 22.89 -123.63
N ASN A 229 72.67 22.93 -124.96
CA ASN A 229 73.03 21.84 -125.87
C ASN A 229 74.33 22.12 -126.65
N PHE A 230 75.24 22.89 -126.06
CA PHE A 230 76.59 23.13 -126.59
C PHE A 230 77.45 21.86 -126.49
N THR A 231 77.81 21.25 -127.63
CA THR A 231 78.72 20.10 -127.71
C THR A 231 79.79 20.33 -128.78
N LEU A 232 81.07 20.21 -128.39
CA LEU A 232 82.25 20.47 -129.24
C LEU A 232 82.54 19.35 -130.25
N GLU A 233 81.78 18.26 -130.23
CA GLU A 233 81.94 17.11 -131.14
C GLU A 233 81.41 17.37 -132.55
N ASN A 234 80.48 18.32 -132.70
CA ASN A 234 79.92 18.67 -134.00
C ASN A 234 80.90 19.56 -134.77
N LEU A 235 81.27 19.10 -135.98
CA LEU A 235 82.27 19.75 -136.82
C LEU A 235 81.93 21.21 -137.16
N ASP A 236 80.63 21.56 -137.24
CA ASP A 236 80.15 22.92 -137.52
C ASP A 236 80.23 23.86 -136.30
N THR A 237 80.03 23.34 -135.08
CA THR A 237 80.20 24.13 -133.85
C THR A 237 81.67 24.25 -133.49
N PHE A 238 82.46 23.20 -133.74
CA PHE A 238 83.91 23.24 -133.61
C PHE A 238 84.53 24.21 -134.61
N SER A 239 84.07 24.26 -135.86
CA SER A 239 84.56 25.23 -136.85
C SER A 239 84.11 26.66 -136.54
N ALA A 240 82.91 26.86 -135.97
CA ALA A 240 82.47 28.17 -135.49
C ALA A 240 83.26 28.69 -134.27
N VAL A 241 83.75 27.78 -133.41
CA VAL A 241 84.60 28.12 -132.25
C VAL A 241 86.08 28.20 -132.63
N PHE A 242 86.54 27.42 -133.63
CA PHE A 242 87.91 27.38 -134.16
C PHE A 242 87.96 27.49 -135.70
N PRO A 243 87.69 28.67 -136.30
CA PRO A 243 87.63 28.82 -137.77
C PRO A 243 88.93 28.54 -138.54
N TRP A 244 90.08 28.43 -137.85
CA TRP A 244 91.41 28.64 -138.45
C TRP A 244 92.17 27.31 -138.63
N LEU A 245 91.56 26.16 -138.27
CA LEU A 245 92.19 24.84 -138.34
C LEU A 245 91.91 24.07 -139.66
N VAL A 246 90.90 24.49 -140.43
CA VAL A 246 90.37 23.69 -141.57
C VAL A 246 90.97 24.12 -142.93
N GLU A 247 91.52 25.34 -143.06
CA GLU A 247 92.16 25.80 -144.29
C GLU A 247 93.59 26.30 -144.04
N SER A 248 94.59 25.42 -144.15
CA SER A 248 95.95 25.75 -144.66
C SER A 248 96.89 24.54 -144.64
N LYS A 249 97.13 23.93 -145.82
CA LYS A 249 98.31 23.09 -146.08
C LYS A 249 99.50 24.02 -146.42
N SER A 250 100.29 24.42 -145.42
CA SER A 250 101.76 24.61 -145.49
C SER A 250 102.30 25.32 -144.23
N GLU A 251 103.28 24.68 -143.60
CA GLU A 251 104.35 25.22 -142.72
C GLU A 251 104.00 25.94 -141.38
N HIS A 252 103.75 25.13 -140.35
CA HIS A 252 104.27 25.12 -138.96
C HIS A 252 104.61 26.36 -138.08
N GLN A 253 104.32 27.63 -138.41
CA GLN A 253 104.63 28.74 -137.46
C GLN A 253 103.49 29.70 -137.08
N SER A 254 102.34 29.71 -137.76
CA SER A 254 101.27 30.69 -137.50
C SER A 254 100.21 30.29 -136.46
N THR A 255 100.09 29.02 -136.08
CA THR A 255 98.96 28.51 -135.27
C THR A 255 99.04 28.83 -133.77
N ARG A 256 100.21 29.23 -133.24
CA ARG A 256 100.41 29.44 -131.79
C ARG A 256 99.94 30.80 -131.27
N GLN A 257 99.84 31.82 -132.12
CA GLN A 257 99.44 33.16 -131.69
C GLN A 257 97.91 33.32 -131.58
N SER A 258 97.14 32.57 -132.36
CA SER A 258 95.68 32.65 -132.37
C SER A 258 95.01 32.02 -131.14
N SER A 259 95.62 31.00 -130.51
CA SER A 259 95.06 30.34 -129.33
C SER A 259 95.15 31.16 -128.04
N LYS A 260 96.22 31.95 -127.86
CA LYS A 260 96.36 32.85 -126.68
C LYS A 260 95.28 33.94 -126.65
N LEU A 261 94.97 34.53 -127.80
CA LEU A 261 93.94 35.55 -127.94
C LEU A 261 92.53 35.05 -127.58
N LEU A 262 92.25 33.76 -127.83
CA LEU A 262 90.97 33.15 -127.45
C LEU A 262 90.86 32.92 -125.94
N GLN A 263 91.95 32.48 -125.31
CA GLN A 263 91.99 32.22 -123.87
C GLN A 263 91.75 33.50 -123.05
N GLU A 264 92.35 34.62 -123.46
CA GLU A 264 92.11 35.92 -122.82
C GLU A 264 90.65 36.36 -122.93
N LYS A 265 90.01 36.16 -124.09
CA LYS A 265 88.58 36.49 -124.28
C LYS A 265 87.66 35.64 -123.40
N LEU A 266 87.92 34.35 -123.27
CA LEU A 266 87.11 33.47 -122.40
C LEU A 266 87.29 33.82 -120.92
N SER A 267 88.51 34.17 -120.49
CA SER A 267 88.75 34.60 -119.11
C SER A 267 87.98 35.87 -118.77
N HIS A 268 87.92 36.84 -119.70
CA HIS A 268 87.18 38.08 -119.50
C HIS A 268 85.67 37.84 -119.32
N TYR A 269 85.09 36.89 -120.06
CA TYR A 269 83.68 36.53 -119.91
C TYR A 269 83.35 35.89 -118.55
N LEU A 270 84.29 35.17 -117.95
CA LEU A 270 84.11 34.51 -116.65
C LEU A 270 84.06 35.55 -115.52
N ASP A 271 84.96 36.53 -115.54
CA ASP A 271 84.99 37.62 -114.56
C ASP A 271 83.67 38.42 -114.53
N ILE A 272 83.06 38.68 -115.69
CA ILE A 272 81.78 39.39 -115.80
C ILE A 272 80.65 38.63 -115.06
N VAL A 273 80.64 37.30 -115.14
CA VAL A 273 79.61 36.47 -114.51
C VAL A 273 79.79 36.44 -112.98
N GLU A 274 81.03 36.31 -112.50
CA GLU A 274 81.31 36.25 -111.06
C GLU A 274 80.88 37.52 -110.32
N VAL A 275 81.17 38.69 -110.90
CA VAL A 275 80.81 39.98 -110.31
C VAL A 275 79.29 40.14 -110.17
N GLN A 276 78.51 39.66 -111.16
CA GLN A 276 77.05 39.77 -111.10
C GLN A 276 76.42 38.84 -110.07
N ILE A 277 76.94 37.63 -109.89
CA ILE A 277 76.41 36.69 -108.88
C ILE A 277 76.65 37.24 -107.47
N ALA A 278 77.86 37.76 -107.19
CA ALA A 278 78.18 38.33 -105.89
C ALA A 278 77.25 39.49 -105.50
N LYS A 279 76.87 40.32 -106.49
CA LYS A 279 75.99 41.49 -106.26
C LYS A 279 74.54 41.09 -105.95
N GLN A 280 74.00 40.06 -106.61
CA GLN A 280 72.65 39.53 -106.35
C GLN A 280 72.51 38.93 -104.94
N ILE A 281 73.53 38.23 -104.45
CA ILE A 281 73.51 37.60 -103.13
C ILE A 281 73.51 38.66 -102.01
N SER A 282 74.29 39.74 -102.18
CA SER A 282 74.37 40.83 -101.21
C SER A 282 73.00 41.48 -100.93
N VAL A 283 72.25 41.82 -101.98
CA VAL A 283 70.99 42.59 -101.87
C VAL A 283 69.86 41.83 -101.13
N LYS A 284 69.88 40.48 -101.11
CA LYS A 284 68.79 39.68 -100.54
C LYS A 284 69.04 39.15 -99.12
N SER A 285 70.20 39.41 -98.52
CA SER A 285 70.60 38.80 -97.24
C SER A 285 69.89 39.37 -96.00
N ASP A 286 69.68 40.68 -95.91
CA ASP A 286 69.13 41.34 -94.69
C ASP A 286 67.68 40.95 -94.34
N ALA A 287 66.84 40.74 -95.35
CA ALA A 287 65.43 40.38 -95.16
C ALA A 287 65.27 38.97 -94.57
N PHE A 288 66.20 38.06 -94.87
CA PHE A 288 66.18 36.70 -94.35
C PHE A 288 66.45 36.67 -92.84
N PHE A 289 67.44 37.44 -92.36
CA PHE A 289 67.80 37.47 -90.95
C PHE A 289 66.71 38.08 -90.07
N HIS A 290 66.01 39.14 -90.52
CA HIS A 290 64.90 39.72 -89.75
C HIS A 290 63.74 38.74 -89.53
N ALA A 291 63.39 37.94 -90.54
CA ALA A 291 62.35 36.93 -90.41
C ALA A 291 62.75 35.83 -89.40
N MET A 292 64.02 35.43 -89.41
CA MET A 292 64.58 34.45 -88.47
C MET A 292 64.47 34.92 -87.01
N THR A 293 64.87 36.15 -86.70
CA THR A 293 64.82 36.68 -85.32
C THR A 293 63.39 36.75 -84.77
N SER A 294 62.42 37.13 -85.62
CA SER A 294 61.01 37.20 -85.21
C SER A 294 60.39 35.82 -84.92
N HIS A 295 60.88 34.77 -85.61
CA HIS A 295 60.46 33.41 -85.38
C HIS A 295 60.97 32.88 -84.04
N ASP A 296 62.24 33.16 -83.72
CA ASP A 296 62.85 32.78 -82.46
C ASP A 296 62.16 33.46 -81.27
N GLU A 297 61.82 34.75 -81.40
CA GLU A 297 61.15 35.52 -80.33
C GLU A 297 59.72 35.01 -80.07
N LEU A 298 58.97 34.65 -81.13
CA LEU A 298 57.65 34.01 -80.99
C LEU A 298 57.76 32.62 -80.34
N GLN A 299 58.78 31.84 -80.70
CA GLN A 299 59.02 30.51 -80.13
C GLN A 299 59.29 30.60 -78.63
N GLU A 300 60.03 31.62 -78.18
CA GLU A 300 60.31 31.86 -76.76
C GLU A 300 59.03 32.24 -75.99
N GLN A 301 58.20 33.13 -76.53
CA GLN A 301 56.92 33.49 -75.89
C GLN A 301 55.94 32.31 -75.81
N LEU A 302 55.92 31.45 -76.83
CA LEU A 302 55.09 30.25 -76.86
C LEU A 302 55.56 29.22 -75.82
N LEU A 303 56.87 29.11 -75.60
CA LEU A 303 57.43 28.30 -74.53
C LEU A 303 57.01 28.81 -73.15
N HIS A 304 57.09 30.12 -72.92
CA HIS A 304 56.73 30.73 -71.64
C HIS A 304 55.23 30.60 -71.33
N THR A 305 54.36 30.78 -72.31
CA THR A 305 52.90 30.60 -72.12
C THR A 305 52.53 29.15 -71.84
N CYS A 306 53.15 28.19 -72.51
CA CYS A 306 53.01 26.77 -72.20
C CYS A 306 53.43 26.44 -70.76
N GLN A 307 54.55 27.01 -70.29
CA GLN A 307 55.00 26.84 -68.90
C GLN A 307 54.03 27.46 -67.88
N ALA A 308 53.48 28.64 -68.18
CA ALA A 308 52.51 29.30 -67.32
C ALA A 308 51.19 28.50 -67.22
N ILE A 309 50.70 27.94 -68.33
CA ILE A 309 49.51 27.09 -68.35
C ILE A 309 49.74 25.81 -67.55
N LYS A 310 50.93 25.20 -67.67
CA LYS A 310 51.30 24.01 -66.88
C LYS A 310 51.27 24.32 -65.38
N LYS A 311 51.93 25.40 -64.95
CA LYS A 311 51.90 25.86 -63.55
C LYS A 311 50.49 26.15 -63.04
N LEU A 312 49.61 26.71 -63.87
CA LEU A 312 48.23 26.98 -63.48
C LEU A 312 47.44 25.68 -63.31
N ARG A 313 47.57 24.72 -64.23
CA ARG A 313 46.93 23.40 -64.13
C ARG A 313 47.37 22.65 -62.88
N ASP A 314 48.68 22.69 -62.57
CA ASP A 314 49.21 22.05 -61.36
C ASP A 314 48.65 22.69 -60.08
N LYS A 315 48.54 24.02 -60.04
CA LYS A 315 47.91 24.73 -58.92
C LYS A 315 46.43 24.36 -58.77
N THR A 316 45.66 24.37 -59.85
CA THR A 316 44.24 23.99 -59.83
C THR A 316 44.06 22.55 -59.38
N HIS A 317 44.93 21.63 -59.82
CA HIS A 317 44.90 20.24 -59.36
C HIS A 317 45.24 20.12 -57.86
N SER A 318 46.19 20.91 -57.35
CA SER A 318 46.48 20.93 -55.91
C SER A 318 45.32 21.47 -55.07
N VAL A 319 44.56 22.42 -55.62
CA VAL A 319 43.38 23.00 -54.96
C VAL A 319 42.23 21.99 -54.95
N ASP A 320 41.99 21.27 -56.04
CA ASP A 320 40.97 20.20 -56.12
C ASP A 320 41.27 19.05 -55.12
N GLU A 321 42.52 18.59 -55.07
CA GLU A 321 42.94 17.53 -54.14
C GLU A 321 42.80 17.96 -52.68
N ASN A 322 43.25 19.16 -52.33
CA ASN A 322 43.29 19.59 -50.94
C ASN A 322 41.95 20.12 -50.41
N LEU A 323 41.27 20.99 -51.18
CA LEU A 323 40.04 21.65 -50.70
C LEU A 323 38.78 20.83 -50.99
N ALA A 324 38.64 20.23 -52.17
CA ALA A 324 37.44 19.48 -52.50
C ALA A 324 37.51 18.05 -51.97
N LYS A 325 38.47 17.25 -52.44
CA LYS A 325 38.59 15.83 -52.04
C LYS A 325 39.01 15.67 -50.58
N GLY A 326 39.94 16.50 -50.10
CA GLY A 326 40.39 16.51 -48.71
C GLY A 326 39.26 16.76 -47.71
N GLN A 327 38.42 17.79 -47.92
CA GLN A 327 37.30 18.08 -47.02
C GLN A 327 36.17 17.05 -47.10
N LEU A 328 35.88 16.50 -48.28
CA LEU A 328 34.92 15.39 -48.42
C LEU A 328 35.39 14.14 -47.67
N LYS A 329 36.70 13.84 -47.73
CA LYS A 329 37.29 12.74 -46.95
C LYS A 329 37.21 13.02 -45.45
N LEU A 330 37.42 14.26 -45.01
CA LEU A 330 37.27 14.66 -43.60
C LEU A 330 35.82 14.48 -43.12
N LEU A 331 34.82 14.90 -43.90
CA LEU A 331 33.40 14.70 -43.58
C LEU A 331 33.05 13.21 -43.48
N LYS A 332 33.57 12.38 -44.40
CA LYS A 332 33.40 10.91 -44.34
C LYS A 332 34.03 10.33 -43.09
N LEU A 333 35.23 10.77 -42.71
CA LEU A 333 35.93 10.33 -41.50
C LEU A 333 35.21 10.78 -40.23
N CYS A 334 34.70 12.01 -40.17
CA CYS A 334 33.89 12.51 -39.04
C CYS A 334 32.60 11.69 -38.87
N ARG A 335 31.91 11.38 -39.97
CA ARG A 335 30.72 10.50 -39.94
C ARG A 335 31.10 9.08 -39.49
N SER A 336 32.20 8.54 -39.99
CA SER A 336 32.69 7.22 -39.56
C SER A 336 33.04 7.21 -38.08
N ARG A 337 33.69 8.25 -37.57
CA ARG A 337 34.03 8.41 -36.14
C ARG A 337 32.76 8.49 -35.28
N ALA A 338 31.75 9.25 -35.70
CA ALA A 338 30.46 9.31 -35.00
C ALA A 338 29.80 7.93 -34.96
N ASN A 339 29.78 7.21 -36.10
CA ASN A 339 29.25 5.84 -36.16
C ASN A 339 30.01 4.87 -35.25
N TYR A 340 31.35 4.92 -35.24
CA TYR A 340 32.16 4.10 -34.34
C TYR A 340 31.92 4.44 -32.86
N PHE A 341 31.71 5.71 -32.54
CA PHE A 341 31.38 6.13 -31.18
C PHE A 341 30.01 5.60 -30.72
N HIS A 342 28.99 5.68 -31.59
CA HIS A 342 27.69 5.07 -31.30
C HIS A 342 27.78 3.55 -31.14
N LEU A 343 28.57 2.88 -31.98
CA LEU A 343 28.81 1.43 -31.86
C LEU A 343 29.52 1.08 -30.54
N PHE A 344 30.55 1.84 -30.16
CA PHE A 344 31.27 1.65 -28.92
C PHE A 344 30.37 1.79 -27.69
N ASN A 345 29.51 2.82 -27.66
CA ASN A 345 28.57 3.00 -26.56
C ASN A 345 27.58 1.83 -26.45
N LYS A 346 27.06 1.32 -27.58
CA LYS A 346 26.20 0.12 -27.58
C LYS A 346 26.94 -1.11 -27.06
N LEU A 347 28.18 -1.35 -27.52
CA LEU A 347 28.99 -2.47 -27.03
C LEU A 347 29.33 -2.36 -25.54
N LYS A 348 29.57 -1.14 -25.03
CA LYS A 348 29.78 -0.89 -23.60
C LYS A 348 28.54 -1.26 -22.77
N SER A 349 27.35 -0.86 -23.22
CA SER A 349 26.10 -1.27 -22.58
C SER A 349 25.89 -2.78 -22.60
N MET A 350 26.23 -3.46 -23.70
CA MET A 350 26.18 -4.92 -23.80
C MET A 350 27.14 -5.61 -22.82
N SER A 351 28.36 -5.07 -22.65
CA SER A 351 29.33 -5.58 -21.69
C SER A 351 28.85 -5.41 -20.24
N ALA A 352 28.20 -4.29 -19.92
CA ALA A 352 27.67 -4.05 -18.58
C ALA A 352 26.60 -5.08 -18.23
N ILE A 353 25.68 -5.40 -19.15
CA ILE A 353 24.62 -6.39 -18.95
C ILE A 353 25.18 -7.81 -18.72
N HIS A 354 26.23 -8.20 -19.44
CA HIS A 354 26.86 -9.50 -19.19
C HIS A 354 27.44 -9.57 -17.77
N GLN A 355 28.07 -8.49 -17.30
CA GLN A 355 28.64 -8.44 -15.96
C GLN A 355 27.55 -8.46 -14.87
N THR A 356 26.42 -7.77 -15.08
CA THR A 356 25.33 -7.75 -14.08
C THR A 356 24.75 -9.15 -13.84
N GLN A 357 24.67 -10.01 -14.86
CA GLN A 357 24.20 -11.40 -14.67
C GLN A 357 25.07 -12.22 -13.70
N GLN A 358 26.40 -12.06 -13.75
CA GLN A 358 27.32 -12.73 -12.81
C GLN A 358 27.25 -12.13 -11.40
N ILE A 359 27.02 -10.82 -11.30
CA ILE A 359 26.84 -10.14 -10.02
C ILE A 359 25.56 -10.61 -9.34
N ILE A 360 24.44 -10.71 -10.07
CA ILE A 360 23.15 -11.21 -9.54
C ILE A 360 23.30 -12.62 -8.93
N GLN A 361 24.02 -13.52 -9.60
CA GLN A 361 24.28 -14.87 -9.07
C GLN A 361 25.12 -14.87 -7.79
N THR A 362 26.07 -13.92 -7.68
CA THR A 362 26.90 -13.80 -6.48
C THR A 362 26.11 -13.22 -5.30
N LEU A 363 25.23 -12.24 -5.56
CA LEU A 363 24.34 -11.65 -4.56
C LEU A 363 23.31 -12.65 -4.04
N LEU A 364 22.77 -13.51 -4.91
CA LEU A 364 21.93 -14.65 -4.53
C LEU A 364 22.65 -15.63 -3.60
N GLY A 365 23.96 -15.82 -3.77
CA GLY A 365 24.77 -16.67 -2.90
C GLY A 365 25.10 -16.04 -1.54
N THR A 366 24.97 -14.71 -1.41
CA THR A 366 25.25 -13.96 -0.18
C THR A 366 23.97 -13.50 0.55
N ASN A 367 22.78 -13.93 0.07
CA ASN A 367 21.45 -13.58 0.58
C ASN A 367 21.12 -12.07 0.54
N GLU A 368 21.81 -11.29 -0.29
CA GLU A 368 21.52 -9.87 -0.50
C GLU A 368 20.45 -9.68 -1.60
N PHE A 369 19.20 -10.03 -1.28
CA PHE A 369 18.09 -10.01 -2.24
C PHE A 369 17.71 -8.61 -2.73
N VAL A 370 17.80 -7.59 -1.86
CA VAL A 370 17.46 -6.20 -2.20
C VAL A 370 18.37 -5.65 -3.29
N GLY A 371 19.70 -5.84 -3.14
CA GLY A 371 20.67 -5.42 -4.15
C GLY A 371 20.54 -6.19 -5.47
N ALA A 372 20.17 -7.48 -5.42
CA ALA A 372 19.91 -8.26 -6.62
C ALA A 372 18.67 -7.73 -7.39
N LEU A 373 17.59 -7.36 -6.70
CA LEU A 373 16.39 -6.79 -7.32
C LEU A 373 16.64 -5.43 -7.97
N ASP A 374 17.44 -4.57 -7.33
CA ASP A 374 17.80 -3.26 -7.91
C ASP A 374 18.66 -3.40 -9.17
N LEU A 375 19.58 -4.36 -9.18
CA LEU A 375 20.35 -4.70 -10.38
C LEU A 375 19.47 -5.29 -11.49
N ILE A 376 18.45 -6.07 -11.15
CA ILE A 376 17.49 -6.59 -12.13
C ILE A 376 16.67 -5.44 -12.75
N SER A 377 16.11 -4.56 -11.92
CA SER A 377 15.33 -3.39 -12.38
C SER A 377 16.16 -2.47 -13.28
N THR A 378 17.36 -2.08 -12.81
CA THR A 378 18.27 -1.25 -13.63
C THR A 378 18.71 -1.94 -14.92
N THR A 379 18.91 -3.27 -14.91
CA THR A 379 19.22 -4.03 -16.13
C THR A 379 18.03 -4.07 -17.09
N GLN A 380 16.80 -4.19 -16.59
CA GLN A 380 15.58 -4.13 -17.40
C GLN A 380 15.39 -2.74 -18.04
N ASP A 381 15.66 -1.66 -17.30
CA ASP A 381 15.61 -0.28 -17.81
C ASP A 381 16.64 -0.03 -18.91
N ILE A 382 17.89 -0.50 -18.73
CA ILE A 382 18.93 -0.38 -19.76
C ILE A 382 18.53 -1.17 -21.02
N LEU A 383 17.90 -2.33 -20.86
CA LEU A 383 17.46 -3.18 -21.97
C LEU A 383 16.32 -2.53 -22.77
N THR A 384 15.38 -1.86 -22.10
CA THR A 384 14.26 -1.17 -22.74
C THR A 384 14.67 0.15 -23.39
N GLN A 385 15.51 0.97 -22.74
CA GLN A 385 15.88 2.30 -23.23
C GLN A 385 17.01 2.29 -24.27
N HIS A 386 18.07 1.50 -24.06
CA HIS A 386 19.30 1.60 -24.88
C HIS A 386 19.47 0.49 -25.93
N LEU A 387 18.80 -0.65 -25.76
CA LEU A 387 19.05 -1.87 -26.56
C LEU A 387 17.80 -2.42 -27.26
N ALA A 388 16.73 -1.62 -27.35
CA ALA A 388 15.51 -1.98 -28.08
C ALA A 388 15.82 -2.37 -29.54
N GLY A 389 15.43 -3.58 -29.93
CA GLY A 389 15.57 -4.12 -31.29
C GLY A 389 16.79 -5.03 -31.53
N ILE A 390 17.64 -5.28 -30.54
CA ILE A 390 18.77 -6.22 -30.67
C ILE A 390 18.30 -7.65 -30.40
N HIS A 391 18.34 -8.50 -31.43
CA HIS A 391 17.77 -9.85 -31.35
C HIS A 391 18.44 -10.75 -30.29
N SER A 392 19.75 -10.59 -30.04
CA SER A 392 20.52 -11.40 -29.10
C SER A 392 20.02 -11.34 -27.65
N PHE A 393 19.35 -10.26 -27.24
CA PHE A 393 18.86 -10.06 -25.87
C PHE A 393 17.35 -10.31 -25.71
N ARG A 394 16.68 -10.84 -26.73
CA ARG A 394 15.23 -11.09 -26.71
C ARG A 394 14.78 -11.94 -25.52
N HIS A 395 15.60 -12.90 -25.12
CA HIS A 395 15.28 -13.83 -24.02
C HIS A 395 15.76 -13.35 -22.65
N LEU A 396 16.60 -12.31 -22.59
CA LEU A 396 17.17 -11.85 -21.33
C LEU A 396 16.09 -11.20 -20.45
N GLY A 397 15.16 -10.42 -21.03
CA GLY A 397 14.03 -9.87 -20.28
C GLY A 397 13.17 -10.96 -19.62
N SER A 398 12.86 -12.04 -20.35
CA SER A 398 12.15 -13.19 -19.76
C SER A 398 12.96 -13.92 -18.70
N GLN A 399 14.29 -14.03 -18.87
CA GLN A 399 15.17 -14.64 -17.86
C GLN A 399 15.25 -13.81 -16.58
N LEU A 400 15.31 -12.48 -16.70
CA LEU A 400 15.29 -11.57 -15.56
C LEU A 400 13.96 -11.68 -14.78
N ASN A 401 12.82 -11.78 -15.47
CA ASN A 401 11.53 -12.03 -14.83
C ASN A 401 11.45 -13.40 -14.14
N GLU A 402 12.05 -14.45 -14.71
CA GLU A 402 12.11 -15.76 -14.05
C GLU A 402 13.05 -15.75 -12.83
N LEU A 403 14.16 -15.00 -12.89
CA LEU A 403 15.04 -14.76 -11.74
C LEU A 403 14.32 -13.97 -10.63
N GLU A 404 13.53 -12.97 -10.99
CA GLU A 404 12.70 -12.21 -10.05
C GLU A 404 11.68 -13.13 -9.32
N LYS A 405 10.98 -14.00 -10.06
CA LYS A 405 10.08 -15.02 -9.47
C LYS A 405 10.82 -16.05 -8.61
N LEU A 406 12.05 -16.39 -8.97
CA LEU A 406 12.87 -17.29 -8.15
C LEU A 406 13.26 -16.62 -6.83
N ILE A 407 13.64 -15.33 -6.87
CA ILE A 407 13.93 -14.52 -5.68
C ILE A 407 12.70 -14.45 -4.78
N ASP A 408 11.49 -14.27 -5.32
CA ASP A 408 10.24 -14.28 -4.52
C ASP A 408 10.05 -15.61 -3.75
N LYS A 409 10.25 -16.75 -4.43
CA LYS A 409 10.15 -18.06 -3.78
C LYS A 409 11.25 -18.29 -2.74
N MET A 410 12.46 -17.82 -3.00
CA MET A 410 13.57 -17.92 -2.04
C MET A 410 13.32 -17.05 -0.81
N LEU A 411 12.88 -15.80 -1.00
CA LEU A 411 12.51 -14.88 0.08
C LEU A 411 11.41 -15.46 0.96
N GLN A 412 10.35 -16.03 0.38
CA GLN A 412 9.29 -16.69 1.15
C GLN A 412 9.81 -17.89 1.96
N ALA A 413 10.68 -18.71 1.39
CA ALA A 413 11.25 -19.87 2.07
C ALA A 413 12.19 -19.45 3.22
N ASP A 414 13.05 -18.46 3.00
CA ASP A 414 13.96 -17.92 4.02
C ASP A 414 13.18 -17.20 5.12
N PHE A 415 12.09 -16.50 4.77
CA PHE A 415 11.18 -15.89 5.73
C PHE A 415 10.50 -16.92 6.63
N CYS A 416 9.91 -17.98 6.05
CA CYS A 416 9.33 -19.08 6.83
C CYS A 416 10.35 -19.69 7.78
N LYS A 417 11.56 -19.97 7.29
CA LYS A 417 12.63 -20.55 8.10
C LYS A 417 13.03 -19.63 9.26
N TYR A 418 13.19 -18.34 8.99
CA TYR A 418 13.51 -17.34 10.01
C TYR A 418 12.42 -17.27 11.10
N ILE A 419 11.13 -17.19 10.71
CA ILE A 419 10.04 -17.16 11.70
C ILE A 419 9.99 -18.45 12.51
N SER A 420 10.14 -19.61 11.87
CA SER A 420 10.18 -20.89 12.59
C SER A 420 11.35 -20.95 13.57
N GLU A 421 12.51 -20.40 13.24
CA GLU A 421 13.67 -20.32 14.13
C GLU A 421 13.40 -19.36 15.31
N GLU A 422 12.83 -18.18 15.05
CA GLU A 422 12.50 -17.17 16.08
C GLU A 422 11.39 -17.63 17.04
N LEU A 423 10.30 -18.20 16.51
CA LEU A 423 9.15 -18.63 17.32
C LEU A 423 9.40 -19.93 18.09
N ASN A 424 10.38 -20.75 17.67
CA ASN A 424 10.79 -21.96 18.39
C ASN A 424 12.01 -21.73 19.30
N ARG A 425 12.52 -20.49 19.41
CA ARG A 425 13.58 -20.13 20.37
C ARG A 425 13.14 -20.45 21.80
N PRO A 426 14.04 -20.96 22.68
CA PRO A 426 13.72 -21.26 24.07
C PRO A 426 12.95 -20.12 24.75
N LEU A 427 11.91 -20.47 25.49
CA LEU A 427 11.01 -19.50 26.15
C LEU A 427 11.68 -18.78 27.34
N THR A 428 12.89 -19.19 27.71
CA THR A 428 13.74 -18.56 28.75
C THR A 428 14.58 -17.39 28.24
N ASP A 429 14.64 -17.18 26.92
CA ASP A 429 15.41 -16.08 26.33
C ASP A 429 14.67 -14.75 26.46
N THR A 430 15.34 -13.75 27.05
CA THR A 430 14.84 -12.39 27.30
C THR A 430 14.90 -11.45 26.11
N ASP A 431 15.56 -11.85 25.03
CA ASP A 431 15.62 -11.02 23.82
C ASP A 431 14.30 -11.12 23.05
N LEU A 432 13.76 -9.98 22.65
CA LEU A 432 12.47 -9.88 21.98
C LEU A 432 12.52 -10.32 20.50
N LEU A 433 13.69 -10.22 19.86
CA LEU A 433 13.98 -10.64 18.48
C LEU A 433 15.47 -10.98 18.34
N ALA A 434 15.80 -12.06 17.63
CA ALA A 434 17.16 -12.35 17.19
C ALA A 434 17.34 -11.99 15.69
N GLU A 435 18.53 -11.51 15.31
CA GLU A 435 18.88 -11.13 13.92
C GLU A 435 17.90 -10.14 13.24
N GLU A 436 17.57 -9.02 13.90
CA GLU A 436 16.68 -7.96 13.37
C GLU A 436 17.07 -7.49 11.95
N GLU A 437 18.37 -7.39 11.65
CA GLU A 437 18.90 -6.97 10.34
C GLU A 437 18.46 -7.89 9.19
N LYS A 438 18.35 -9.19 9.47
CA LYS A 438 17.96 -10.21 8.50
C LYS A 438 16.46 -10.19 8.24
N LEU A 439 15.66 -10.00 9.29
CA LEU A 439 14.21 -9.78 9.17
C LEU A 439 13.92 -8.55 8.31
N VAL A 440 14.56 -7.43 8.63
CA VAL A 440 14.39 -6.16 7.92
C VAL A 440 14.74 -6.34 6.43
N SER A 441 15.85 -7.00 6.13
CA SER A 441 16.27 -7.29 4.74
C SER A 441 15.29 -8.16 3.97
N ILE A 442 14.74 -9.21 4.60
CA ILE A 442 13.75 -10.10 3.99
C ILE A 442 12.44 -9.36 3.73
N VAL A 443 11.95 -8.61 4.72
CA VAL A 443 10.70 -7.84 4.61
C VAL A 443 10.84 -6.76 3.54
N PHE A 444 11.97 -6.04 3.46
CA PHE A 444 12.22 -5.09 2.36
C PHE A 444 12.25 -5.77 1.00
N GLY A 445 12.86 -6.96 0.88
CA GLY A 445 12.84 -7.75 -0.34
C GLY A 445 11.42 -8.11 -0.80
N MET A 446 10.58 -8.55 0.14
CA MET A 446 9.17 -8.89 -0.14
C MET A 446 8.31 -7.67 -0.46
N LEU A 447 8.55 -6.53 0.22
CA LEU A 447 7.86 -5.27 -0.04
C LEU A 447 8.18 -4.71 -1.43
N LYS A 448 9.44 -4.80 -1.89
CA LYS A 448 9.81 -4.39 -3.27
C LYS A 448 9.08 -5.19 -4.35
N GLN A 449 8.69 -6.43 -4.06
CA GLN A 449 7.93 -7.29 -4.96
C GLN A 449 6.40 -7.12 -4.80
N ASN A 450 5.93 -6.17 -3.99
CA ASN A 450 4.52 -5.96 -3.62
C ASN A 450 3.84 -7.22 -3.03
N ASN A 451 4.61 -8.08 -2.38
CA ASN A 451 4.10 -9.33 -1.80
C ASN A 451 3.86 -9.16 -0.29
N PHE A 452 2.59 -9.03 0.10
CA PHE A 452 2.17 -8.88 1.50
C PHE A 452 1.87 -10.22 2.20
N SER A 453 2.21 -11.36 1.56
CA SER A 453 1.96 -12.70 2.12
C SER A 453 2.62 -12.96 3.47
N PHE A 454 3.67 -12.18 3.82
CA PHE A 454 4.37 -12.31 5.10
C PHE A 454 3.46 -12.16 6.33
N ILE A 455 2.37 -11.39 6.25
CA ILE A 455 1.38 -11.25 7.34
C ILE A 455 0.64 -12.59 7.56
N GLU A 456 0.17 -13.23 6.49
CA GLU A 456 -0.53 -14.51 6.59
C GLU A 456 0.43 -15.64 7.00
N THR A 457 1.65 -15.66 6.46
CA THR A 457 2.67 -16.65 6.81
C THR A 457 3.08 -16.55 8.29
N PHE A 458 3.30 -15.33 8.81
CA PHE A 458 3.62 -15.13 10.22
C PHE A 458 2.48 -15.58 11.14
N LYS A 459 1.23 -15.29 10.76
CA LYS A 459 0.04 -15.73 11.49
C LYS A 459 -0.05 -17.26 11.58
N ASP A 460 0.10 -17.97 10.46
CA ASP A 460 -0.02 -19.43 10.41
C ASP A 460 1.11 -20.12 11.18
N GLU A 461 2.33 -19.59 11.10
CA GLU A 461 3.45 -20.11 11.88
C GLU A 461 3.28 -19.83 13.38
N SER A 462 2.76 -18.64 13.75
CA SER A 462 2.39 -18.31 15.13
C SER A 462 1.33 -19.26 15.68
N PHE A 463 0.31 -19.62 14.89
CA PHE A 463 -0.69 -20.61 15.28
C PHE A 463 -0.10 -22.00 15.50
N THR A 464 0.93 -22.35 14.74
CA THR A 464 1.64 -23.63 14.85
C THR A 464 2.53 -23.66 16.09
N SER A 465 3.32 -22.61 16.34
CA SER A 465 4.14 -22.45 17.55
C SER A 465 3.28 -22.45 18.82
N ILE A 466 2.20 -21.65 18.88
CA ILE A 466 1.27 -21.65 20.02
C ILE A 466 0.73 -23.06 20.31
N LYS A 467 0.33 -23.80 19.27
CA LYS A 467 -0.18 -25.17 19.43
C LYS A 467 0.90 -26.12 19.94
N ALA A 468 2.14 -25.96 19.47
CA ALA A 468 3.28 -26.76 19.92
C ALA A 468 3.62 -26.46 21.39
N THR A 469 3.68 -25.19 21.77
CA THR A 469 3.97 -24.73 23.14
C THR A 469 2.95 -25.20 24.15
N VAL A 470 1.65 -25.12 23.83
CA VAL A 470 0.58 -25.66 24.68
C VAL A 470 0.77 -27.17 24.87
N LYS A 471 1.06 -27.91 23.78
CA LYS A 471 1.26 -29.36 23.85
C LYS A 471 2.50 -29.71 24.68
N GLN A 472 3.60 -28.99 24.48
CA GLN A 472 4.87 -29.20 25.17
C GLN A 472 4.75 -28.91 26.67
N THR A 473 4.18 -27.77 27.04
CA THR A 473 3.97 -27.39 28.46
C THR A 473 3.11 -28.42 29.20
N VAL A 474 2.06 -28.94 28.54
CA VAL A 474 1.22 -30.00 29.11
C VAL A 474 1.99 -31.31 29.26
N ILE A 475 2.82 -31.69 28.27
CA ILE A 475 3.66 -32.91 28.35
C ILE A 475 4.66 -32.80 29.51
N GLU A 476 5.37 -31.67 29.63
CA GLU A 476 6.37 -31.45 30.69
C GLU A 476 5.78 -31.64 32.09
N HIS A 477 4.62 -31.06 32.36
CA HIS A 477 3.97 -31.17 33.67
C HIS A 477 3.28 -32.52 33.89
N VAL A 478 2.85 -33.22 32.84
CA VAL A 478 2.27 -34.57 32.95
C VAL A 478 3.35 -35.62 33.18
N CYS A 479 4.51 -35.52 32.53
CA CYS A 479 5.63 -36.45 32.70
C CYS A 479 6.25 -36.40 34.11
N VAL A 480 6.18 -35.25 34.80
CA VAL A 480 6.66 -35.11 36.19
C VAL A 480 5.76 -35.85 37.21
N VAL A 481 4.62 -36.42 36.78
CA VAL A 481 3.63 -37.08 37.64
C VAL A 481 3.70 -38.62 37.56
N ASP A 482 4.81 -39.19 37.09
CA ASP A 482 5.07 -40.64 37.14
C ASP A 482 5.16 -41.16 38.59
N ASP A 483 3.99 -41.46 39.17
CA ASP A 483 3.77 -42.42 40.25
C ASP A 483 2.37 -43.07 40.10
N VAL A 484 1.94 -43.31 38.85
CA VAL A 484 0.74 -44.10 38.54
C VAL A 484 1.07 -45.08 37.42
N ASP A 485 1.26 -46.33 37.82
CA ASP A 485 1.37 -47.57 37.05
C ASP A 485 1.21 -47.46 35.53
N THR A 486 2.35 -47.64 34.85
CA THR A 486 2.47 -47.84 33.40
C THR A 486 1.91 -49.21 32.98
N GLU A 487 0.64 -49.49 33.21
CA GLU A 487 -0.04 -50.62 32.58
C GLU A 487 -1.46 -50.25 32.15
N GLY A 488 -1.59 -49.79 30.89
CA GLY A 488 -2.88 -49.78 30.21
C GLY A 488 -3.12 -48.61 29.26
N ASN A 489 -2.78 -48.82 27.98
CA ASN A 489 -3.37 -48.23 26.79
C ASN A 489 -3.55 -46.70 26.72
N ILE A 490 -2.74 -46.06 25.86
CA ILE A 490 -3.04 -44.87 25.03
C ILE A 490 -4.23 -44.03 25.54
N ARG A 491 -4.08 -43.41 26.71
CA ARG A 491 -4.99 -42.34 27.13
C ARG A 491 -4.54 -41.07 26.43
N GLY A 492 -5.48 -40.31 25.87
CA GLY A 492 -5.15 -39.04 25.23
C GLY A 492 -4.50 -38.08 26.24
N LEU A 493 -3.67 -37.14 25.78
CA LEU A 493 -3.01 -36.14 26.64
C LEU A 493 -4.00 -35.43 27.59
N GLY A 494 -5.24 -35.19 27.10
CA GLY A 494 -6.31 -34.60 27.89
C GLY A 494 -6.80 -35.47 29.05
N ASP A 495 -6.72 -36.79 28.97
CA ASP A 495 -7.09 -37.72 30.05
C ASP A 495 -5.97 -37.85 31.08
N GLN A 496 -4.70 -37.76 30.67
CA GLN A 496 -3.55 -37.72 31.58
C GLN A 496 -3.54 -36.40 32.38
N MET A 497 -3.83 -35.27 31.72
CA MET A 497 -3.97 -33.97 32.39
C MET A 497 -5.09 -33.94 33.44
N ARG A 498 -6.12 -34.80 33.33
CA ARG A 498 -7.18 -34.93 34.33
C ARG A 498 -6.73 -35.57 35.64
N LEU A 499 -5.61 -36.32 35.63
CA LEU A 499 -5.07 -36.97 36.83
C LEU A 499 -4.29 -36.00 37.73
N LEU A 500 -3.95 -34.81 37.24
CA LEU A 500 -3.24 -33.79 38.03
C LEU A 500 -4.06 -33.35 39.25
N ASN A 501 -3.41 -33.11 40.38
CA ASN A 501 -4.03 -32.45 41.54
C ASN A 501 -4.17 -30.93 41.29
N TYR A 502 -4.94 -30.23 42.13
CA TYR A 502 -5.12 -28.78 42.00
C TYR A 502 -3.80 -27.99 41.96
N PRO A 503 -2.83 -28.15 42.89
CA PRO A 503 -1.63 -27.32 42.90
C PRO A 503 -0.76 -27.52 41.65
N LYS A 504 -0.52 -28.77 41.23
CA LYS A 504 0.26 -29.04 40.00
C LYS A 504 -0.46 -28.56 38.74
N TRP A 505 -1.79 -28.66 38.71
CA TRP A 505 -2.57 -28.12 37.60
C TRP A 505 -2.53 -26.59 37.55
N MET A 506 -2.52 -25.93 38.71
CA MET A 506 -2.37 -24.47 38.79
C MET A 506 -0.97 -24.03 38.35
N GLU A 507 0.10 -24.78 38.71
CA GLU A 507 1.46 -24.55 38.20
C GLU A 507 1.53 -24.72 36.67
N LEU A 508 0.91 -25.77 36.13
CA LEU A 508 0.78 -25.97 34.69
C LEU A 508 0.09 -24.78 34.02
N LEU A 509 -1.00 -24.27 34.61
CA LEU A 509 -1.73 -23.13 34.05
C LEU A 509 -0.90 -21.85 34.07
N LYS A 510 -0.18 -21.59 35.17
CA LYS A 510 0.74 -20.45 35.30
C LYS A 510 1.87 -20.52 34.28
N SER A 511 2.53 -21.68 34.17
CA SER A 511 3.58 -21.91 33.18
C SER A 511 3.04 -21.78 31.76
N LEU A 512 1.82 -22.25 31.49
CA LEU A 512 1.17 -22.07 30.20
C LEU A 512 0.96 -20.59 29.88
N PHE A 513 0.42 -19.81 30.83
CA PHE A 513 0.18 -18.38 30.63
C PHE A 513 1.47 -17.60 30.46
N SER A 514 2.52 -17.88 31.24
CA SER A 514 3.83 -17.22 31.06
C SER A 514 4.46 -17.55 29.71
N ASN A 515 4.44 -18.82 29.31
CA ASN A 515 4.99 -19.28 28.02
C ASN A 515 4.24 -18.66 26.84
N MET A 516 2.92 -18.56 26.95
CA MET A 516 2.08 -17.92 25.94
C MET A 516 2.33 -16.41 25.88
N LEU A 517 2.50 -15.73 27.02
CA LEU A 517 2.78 -14.30 27.06
C LEU A 517 4.10 -13.96 26.36
N VAL A 518 5.16 -14.73 26.60
CA VAL A 518 6.46 -14.54 25.91
C VAL A 518 6.30 -14.63 24.39
N LEU A 519 5.54 -15.60 23.87
CA LEU A 519 5.28 -15.72 22.44
C LEU A 519 4.46 -14.54 21.89
N LEU A 520 3.48 -14.05 22.65
CA LEU A 520 2.67 -12.90 22.27
C LEU A 520 3.48 -11.60 22.28
N GLU A 521 4.42 -11.43 23.23
CA GLU A 521 5.36 -10.32 23.27
C GLU A 521 6.34 -10.35 22.09
N ARG A 522 6.87 -11.51 21.71
CA ARG A 522 7.67 -11.70 20.50
C ARG A 522 6.87 -11.34 19.24
N ALA A 523 5.60 -11.77 19.15
CA ALA A 523 4.72 -11.42 18.04
C ALA A 523 4.43 -9.92 17.96
N LYS A 524 4.31 -9.23 19.11
CA LYS A 524 4.18 -7.78 19.18
C LYS A 524 5.46 -7.06 18.72
N ALA A 525 6.62 -7.54 19.14
CA ALA A 525 7.90 -7.00 18.73
C ALA A 525 8.10 -7.14 17.21
N TYR A 526 7.80 -8.32 16.65
CA TYR A 526 7.77 -8.55 15.19
C TYR A 526 6.83 -7.57 14.48
N SER A 527 5.58 -7.44 14.97
CA SER A 527 4.61 -6.50 14.39
C SER A 527 5.12 -5.06 14.44
N GLY A 528 5.78 -4.65 15.52
CA GLY A 528 6.38 -3.32 15.65
C GLY A 528 7.50 -3.06 14.65
N VAL A 529 8.44 -3.99 14.49
CA VAL A 529 9.53 -3.89 13.50
C VAL A 529 8.97 -3.83 12.07
N VAL A 530 7.98 -4.66 11.75
CA VAL A 530 7.37 -4.67 10.42
C VAL A 530 6.54 -3.41 10.16
N GLU A 531 5.82 -2.88 11.16
CA GLU A 531 5.17 -1.57 11.07
C GLU A 531 6.19 -0.46 10.75
N ASP A 532 7.34 -0.45 11.43
CA ASP A 532 8.42 0.51 11.19
C ASP A 532 9.02 0.35 9.77
N VAL A 533 9.26 -0.87 9.28
CA VAL A 533 9.78 -1.15 7.92
C VAL A 533 8.78 -0.73 6.82
N ILE A 534 7.50 -1.01 7.00
CA ILE A 534 6.43 -0.58 6.09
C ILE A 534 6.33 0.96 6.10
N GLY A 535 6.48 1.58 7.27
CA GLY A 535 6.57 3.03 7.42
C GLY A 535 7.74 3.64 6.65
N ILE A 536 8.91 3.00 6.68
CA ILE A 536 10.12 3.49 5.99
C ILE A 536 9.90 3.38 4.47
N SER A 537 9.36 2.26 4.02
CA SER A 537 9.05 2.01 2.59
C SER A 537 7.98 2.95 2.01
N ALA A 538 7.05 3.42 2.86
CA ALA A 538 6.03 4.41 2.49
C ALA A 538 6.49 5.88 2.68
N GLY A 539 7.71 6.11 3.16
CA GLY A 539 8.24 7.45 3.42
C GLY A 539 7.55 8.19 4.59
N ARG A 540 6.96 7.46 5.54
CA ARG A 540 6.21 8.01 6.70
C ARG A 540 6.96 7.94 8.04
N THR A 541 7.97 7.07 8.16
CA THR A 541 8.87 6.97 9.32
C THR A 541 10.31 7.33 8.93
N LYS A 542 11.08 7.93 9.85
CA LYS A 542 12.50 8.28 9.62
C LYS A 542 13.39 7.05 9.81
N SER A 543 14.43 6.89 8.98
CA SER A 543 15.54 5.96 9.27
C SER A 543 16.25 6.40 10.57
N PRO A 544 16.53 5.48 11.53
CA PRO A 544 17.24 5.85 12.76
C PRO A 544 18.63 6.35 12.39
N SER A 545 18.99 7.57 12.80
CA SER A 545 20.28 8.19 12.50
C SER A 545 21.16 8.22 13.76
N PRO A 546 22.46 7.87 13.67
CA PRO A 546 23.34 7.73 14.83
C PRO A 546 23.83 9.06 15.45
N ILE A 547 23.39 10.22 14.96
CA ILE A 547 23.91 11.53 15.40
C ILE A 547 22.76 12.42 15.86
N ALA A 548 22.55 12.46 17.17
CA ALA A 548 21.79 13.52 17.81
C ALA A 548 22.59 14.84 17.71
N SER A 549 22.31 15.65 16.71
CA SER A 549 22.76 17.05 16.68
C SER A 549 21.55 18.00 16.71
N PRO A 550 21.41 18.83 17.75
CA PRO A 550 20.29 19.75 17.89
C PRO A 550 20.63 21.04 17.14
N LEU A 551 20.12 21.21 15.92
CA LEU A 551 19.86 22.55 15.40
C LEU A 551 18.66 22.54 14.45
N HIS A 552 17.78 23.51 14.70
CA HIS A 552 16.40 23.56 14.24
C HIS A 552 16.28 24.06 12.79
N ASN A 553 15.09 23.79 12.23
CA ASN A 553 14.44 24.42 11.07
C ASN A 553 14.78 23.91 9.67
N VAL A 554 13.94 23.00 9.14
CA VAL A 554 13.18 23.24 7.89
C VAL A 554 11.82 22.54 7.99
N THR A 555 10.77 23.29 7.65
CA THR A 555 9.37 22.89 7.51
C THR A 555 9.20 21.79 6.45
N LYS A 556 8.93 20.54 6.85
CA LYS A 556 8.38 19.46 6.01
C LYS A 556 7.78 18.38 6.93
N LEU A 557 6.48 18.10 6.75
CA LEU A 557 5.64 16.98 7.22
C LEU A 557 6.14 16.21 8.47
N GLN A 558 5.35 16.20 9.54
CA GLN A 558 5.58 15.42 10.76
C GLN A 558 5.67 13.91 10.45
N LEU A 559 6.88 13.39 10.24
CA LEU A 559 7.19 11.96 10.15
C LEU A 559 7.37 11.39 11.57
N GLN A 560 6.78 10.23 11.86
CA GLN A 560 6.94 9.53 13.15
C GLN A 560 8.34 8.91 13.27
N GLU A 561 8.95 8.98 14.45
CA GLU A 561 10.21 8.27 14.77
C GLU A 561 9.94 6.78 15.02
N PRO A 562 10.80 5.85 14.56
CA PRO A 562 10.63 4.42 14.80
C PRO A 562 10.80 4.12 16.29
N GLN A 563 9.84 3.39 16.87
CA GLN A 563 9.84 3.04 18.30
C GLN A 563 10.41 1.64 18.56
N HIS A 564 10.50 0.81 17.52
CA HIS A 564 10.82 -0.63 17.65
C HIS A 564 12.00 -1.08 16.78
N LEU A 565 12.45 -0.25 15.83
CA LEU A 565 13.60 -0.52 14.97
C LEU A 565 14.92 0.02 15.56
N HIS A 566 15.89 -0.84 15.83
CA HIS A 566 17.22 -0.45 16.34
C HIS A 566 18.32 -0.43 15.27
N VAL A 567 18.02 -0.90 14.06
CA VAL A 567 18.98 -1.05 12.95
C VAL A 567 18.90 0.14 11.97
N THR A 568 20.05 0.71 11.60
CA THR A 568 20.17 1.73 10.55
C THR A 568 19.85 1.16 9.16
N VAL A 569 18.78 1.64 8.53
CA VAL A 569 18.46 1.36 7.12
C VAL A 569 19.09 2.45 6.24
N THR A 570 19.82 2.06 5.19
CA THR A 570 20.48 2.97 4.25
C THR A 570 19.47 3.93 3.59
N THR A 571 19.88 5.19 3.41
CA THR A 571 19.04 6.37 3.16
C THR A 571 18.37 6.46 1.78
N ASP A 572 18.56 5.47 0.91
CA ASP A 572 18.14 5.53 -0.49
C ASP A 572 17.08 4.45 -0.80
N VAL A 573 15.99 4.42 -0.03
CA VAL A 573 14.84 3.55 -0.32
C VAL A 573 13.82 4.35 -1.12
N ASP A 574 13.67 4.01 -2.40
CA ASP A 574 12.59 4.52 -3.26
C ASP A 574 11.22 4.20 -2.64
N ILE A 575 10.27 5.15 -2.68
CA ILE A 575 8.91 4.94 -2.17
C ILE A 575 8.23 3.89 -3.05
N THR A 576 8.16 2.65 -2.57
CA THR A 576 7.66 1.50 -3.35
C THR A 576 6.18 1.18 -3.10
N ILE A 577 5.58 1.70 -2.01
CA ILE A 577 4.23 1.31 -1.56
C ILE A 577 3.23 2.45 -1.72
N SER A 578 2.04 2.15 -2.25
CA SER A 578 0.93 3.10 -2.34
C SER A 578 0.32 3.41 -0.96
N ASP A 579 -0.18 4.63 -0.75
CA ASP A 579 -0.83 5.02 0.53
C ASP A 579 -1.99 4.08 0.92
N ASN A 580 -2.66 3.48 -0.06
CA ASN A 580 -3.76 2.55 0.18
C ASN A 580 -3.25 1.19 0.70
N ASP A 581 -2.15 0.69 0.13
CA ASP A 581 -1.58 -0.59 0.52
C ASP A 581 -0.83 -0.49 1.87
N TYR A 582 -0.24 0.68 2.17
CA TYR A 582 0.24 1.00 3.52
C TYR A 582 -0.89 0.85 4.58
N MET A 583 -2.03 1.50 4.36
CA MET A 583 -3.14 1.47 5.32
C MET A 583 -3.72 0.06 5.49
N LYS A 584 -3.83 -0.72 4.40
CA LYS A 584 -4.26 -2.11 4.46
C LYS A 584 -3.29 -2.99 5.23
N SER A 585 -1.99 -2.83 5.01
CA SER A 585 -0.96 -3.65 5.66
C SER A 585 -0.85 -3.35 7.16
N ILE A 586 -0.90 -2.08 7.57
CA ILE A 586 -0.94 -1.71 9.00
C ILE A 586 -2.23 -2.22 9.67
N HIS A 587 -3.38 -2.11 8.99
CA HIS A 587 -4.61 -2.69 9.52
C HIS A 587 -4.52 -4.22 9.63
N GLY A 588 -3.95 -4.88 8.62
CA GLY A 588 -3.71 -6.32 8.60
C GLY A 588 -2.77 -6.80 9.71
N LEU A 589 -1.72 -6.05 10.03
CA LEU A 589 -0.81 -6.38 11.16
C LEU A 589 -1.51 -6.28 12.51
N LYS A 590 -2.30 -5.23 12.73
CA LYS A 590 -3.08 -5.07 13.97
C LYS A 590 -4.15 -6.15 14.11
N ASP A 591 -4.84 -6.48 13.02
CA ASP A 591 -5.83 -7.57 13.02
C ASP A 591 -5.17 -8.94 13.22
N MET A 592 -4.00 -9.17 12.61
CA MET A 592 -3.19 -10.37 12.84
C MET A 592 -2.82 -10.53 14.31
N LEU A 593 -2.31 -9.49 14.97
CA LEU A 593 -1.96 -9.55 16.40
C LEU A 593 -3.18 -9.88 17.27
N CYS A 594 -4.35 -9.31 16.94
CA CYS A 594 -5.61 -9.65 17.60
C CYS A 594 -5.99 -11.13 17.40
N GLN A 595 -5.88 -11.63 16.16
CA GLN A 595 -6.19 -13.03 15.83
C GLN A 595 -5.24 -14.03 16.51
N ILE A 596 -3.96 -13.69 16.65
CA ILE A 596 -2.97 -14.49 17.41
C ILE A 596 -3.35 -14.56 18.89
N CYS A 597 -3.74 -13.44 19.50
CA CYS A 597 -4.23 -13.41 20.89
C CYS A 597 -5.53 -14.20 21.06
N ASP A 598 -6.50 -14.06 20.15
CA ASP A 598 -7.74 -14.83 20.17
C ASP A 598 -7.48 -16.33 20.06
N TYR A 599 -6.56 -16.74 19.19
CA TYR A 599 -6.18 -18.14 19.04
C TYR A 599 -5.44 -18.69 20.28
N ALA A 600 -4.58 -17.89 20.91
CA ALA A 600 -3.95 -18.21 22.19
C ALA A 600 -5.01 -18.49 23.28
N HIS A 601 -6.01 -17.61 23.39
CA HIS A 601 -7.13 -17.80 24.31
C HIS A 601 -7.94 -19.05 23.98
N ASP A 602 -8.27 -19.30 22.71
CA ASP A 602 -9.02 -20.49 22.29
C ASP A 602 -8.29 -21.80 22.63
N ARG A 603 -6.95 -21.80 22.58
CA ARG A 603 -6.15 -22.95 23.01
C ARG A 603 -6.17 -23.12 24.53
N CYS A 604 -6.09 -22.04 25.30
CA CYS A 604 -6.26 -22.07 26.75
C CYS A 604 -7.67 -22.55 27.14
N VAL A 605 -8.71 -22.12 26.43
CA VAL A 605 -10.10 -22.59 26.60
C VAL A 605 -10.20 -24.10 26.37
N LYS A 606 -9.48 -24.68 25.41
CA LYS A 606 -9.45 -26.14 25.20
C LYS A 606 -8.83 -26.89 26.38
N VAL A 607 -7.75 -26.36 26.97
CA VAL A 607 -7.14 -26.91 28.19
C VAL A 607 -8.13 -26.83 29.36
N PHE A 608 -8.76 -25.66 29.54
CA PHE A 608 -9.73 -25.41 30.61
C PHE A 608 -10.96 -26.32 30.49
N THR A 609 -11.54 -26.42 29.30
CA THR A 609 -12.70 -27.28 29.02
C THR A 609 -12.38 -28.77 29.16
N ALA A 610 -11.17 -29.21 28.77
CA ALA A 610 -10.74 -30.59 28.98
C ALA A 610 -10.65 -30.96 30.46
N ARG A 611 -10.28 -30.01 31.33
CA ARG A 611 -10.28 -30.17 32.79
C ARG A 611 -11.69 -30.08 33.40
N ALA A 612 -12.56 -29.24 32.85
CA ALA A 612 -13.91 -29.00 33.36
C ALA A 612 -14.87 -30.18 33.18
N LYS A 613 -14.63 -31.10 32.23
CA LYS A 613 -15.56 -32.19 31.86
C LYS A 613 -16.00 -33.10 33.01
N ASP A 614 -15.14 -33.34 34.01
CA ASP A 614 -15.46 -34.22 35.15
C ASP A 614 -16.06 -33.47 36.36
N GLY A 615 -16.40 -32.19 36.18
CA GLY A 615 -16.86 -31.32 37.26
C GLY A 615 -15.79 -31.04 38.32
N PHE A 616 -14.50 -31.23 37.98
CA PHE A 616 -13.37 -30.95 38.87
C PHE A 616 -13.36 -29.48 39.31
N LEU A 617 -13.54 -28.55 38.37
CA LEU A 617 -13.56 -27.10 38.65
C LEU A 617 -14.72 -26.68 39.56
N GLU A 618 -15.83 -27.44 39.52
CA GLU A 618 -16.98 -27.19 40.40
C GLU A 618 -16.75 -27.70 41.83
N ARG A 619 -15.78 -28.62 42.02
CA ARG A 619 -15.44 -29.21 43.34
C ARG A 619 -14.34 -28.44 44.08
N LEU A 620 -13.82 -27.37 43.49
CA LEU A 620 -12.76 -26.57 44.11
C LEU A 620 -13.29 -25.88 45.37
N SER A 621 -12.41 -25.57 46.30
CA SER A 621 -12.73 -24.65 47.39
C SER A 621 -12.84 -23.21 46.88
N LEU A 622 -13.48 -22.33 47.68
CA LEU A 622 -13.61 -20.92 47.34
C LEU A 622 -12.24 -20.26 47.08
N SER A 623 -11.26 -20.48 47.96
CA SER A 623 -9.91 -19.93 47.82
C SER A 623 -9.20 -20.41 46.55
N GLU A 624 -9.37 -21.69 46.20
CA GLU A 624 -8.77 -22.29 45.01
C GLU A 624 -9.39 -21.74 43.72
N PHE A 625 -10.72 -21.56 43.71
CA PHE A 625 -11.43 -20.97 42.58
C PHE A 625 -11.07 -19.50 42.37
N VAL A 626 -10.89 -18.75 43.46
CA VAL A 626 -10.52 -17.32 43.40
C VAL A 626 -9.09 -17.14 42.91
N ALA A 627 -8.16 -17.97 43.36
CA ALA A 627 -6.80 -18.00 42.82
C ALA A 627 -6.81 -18.29 41.31
N LEU A 628 -7.64 -19.25 40.87
CA LEU A 628 -7.82 -19.54 39.45
C LEU A 628 -8.39 -18.35 38.66
N SER A 629 -9.44 -17.71 39.19
CA SER A 629 -10.08 -16.55 38.56
C SER A 629 -9.10 -15.38 38.40
N ARG A 630 -8.30 -15.08 39.44
CA ARG A 630 -7.28 -14.02 39.41
C ARG A 630 -6.20 -14.28 38.39
N GLU A 631 -5.72 -15.52 38.28
CA GLU A 631 -4.71 -15.90 37.30
C GLU A 631 -5.21 -15.76 35.87
N VAL A 632 -6.47 -16.17 35.61
CA VAL A 632 -7.11 -16.01 34.30
C VAL A 632 -7.33 -14.53 33.96
N GLU A 633 -7.80 -13.71 34.91
CA GLU A 633 -7.97 -12.26 34.69
C GLU A 633 -6.63 -11.55 34.47
N SER A 634 -5.57 -11.93 35.18
CA SER A 634 -4.21 -11.40 34.94
C SER A 634 -3.77 -11.67 33.51
N PHE A 635 -3.86 -12.93 33.07
CA PHE A 635 -3.48 -13.31 31.71
C PHE A 635 -4.32 -12.59 30.64
N VAL A 636 -5.64 -12.43 30.84
CA VAL A 636 -6.50 -11.66 29.91
C VAL A 636 -6.08 -10.19 29.86
N SER A 637 -5.72 -9.60 31.00
CA SER A 637 -5.23 -8.21 31.07
C SER A 637 -3.87 -8.06 30.40
N ASP A 638 -2.97 -9.03 30.56
CA ASP A 638 -1.65 -9.03 29.92
C ASP A 638 -1.78 -9.15 28.39
N CYS A 639 -2.66 -10.03 27.91
CA CYS A 639 -3.01 -10.12 26.49
C CYS A 639 -3.65 -8.82 25.95
N GLU A 640 -4.50 -8.15 26.73
CA GLU A 640 -5.08 -6.85 26.35
C GLU A 640 -3.99 -5.76 26.21
N ASN A 641 -2.96 -5.77 27.06
CA ASN A 641 -1.81 -4.88 26.92
C ASN A 641 -0.98 -5.18 25.66
N VAL A 642 -0.97 -6.43 25.21
CA VAL A 642 -0.25 -6.83 23.99
C VAL A 642 -0.98 -6.36 22.73
N CYS A 643 -2.27 -6.69 22.56
CA CYS A 643 -3.02 -6.41 21.32
C CYS A 643 -3.89 -5.15 21.35
N GLY A 644 -4.10 -4.54 22.52
CA GLY A 644 -4.99 -3.38 22.71
C GLY A 644 -6.48 -3.72 22.66
N ARG A 645 -6.85 -5.01 22.64
CA ARG A 645 -8.24 -5.49 22.59
C ARG A 645 -8.47 -6.62 23.58
N ARG A 646 -9.46 -6.45 24.46
CA ARG A 646 -9.88 -7.54 25.35
C ARG A 646 -10.61 -8.64 24.56
N SER A 647 -10.05 -9.84 24.60
CA SER A 647 -10.66 -11.02 23.98
C SER A 647 -11.63 -11.71 24.97
N ILE A 648 -12.75 -12.19 24.43
CA ILE A 648 -13.93 -12.57 25.22
C ILE A 648 -13.97 -14.09 25.51
N SER A 649 -13.25 -14.91 24.75
CA SER A 649 -13.40 -16.38 24.80
C SER A 649 -13.03 -16.97 26.16
N LEU A 650 -11.89 -16.57 26.73
CA LEU A 650 -11.43 -17.05 28.03
C LEU A 650 -12.29 -16.52 29.19
N HIS A 651 -12.69 -15.25 29.12
CA HIS A 651 -13.61 -14.65 30.11
C HIS A 651 -14.99 -15.35 30.08
N SER A 652 -15.51 -15.65 28.88
CA SER A 652 -16.80 -16.34 28.73
C SER A 652 -16.78 -17.75 29.34
N ILE A 653 -15.70 -18.51 29.18
CA ILE A 653 -15.60 -19.85 29.81
C ILE A 653 -15.43 -19.72 31.33
N LEU A 654 -14.64 -18.76 31.82
CA LEU A 654 -14.50 -18.50 33.25
C LEU A 654 -15.86 -18.15 33.86
N GLN A 655 -16.63 -17.26 33.23
CA GLN A 655 -17.96 -16.88 33.70
C GLN A 655 -18.93 -18.08 33.69
N SER A 656 -18.91 -18.90 32.64
CA SER A 656 -19.70 -20.13 32.58
C SER A 656 -19.34 -21.11 33.70
N GLN A 657 -18.05 -21.33 33.96
CA GLN A 657 -17.61 -22.20 35.05
C GLN A 657 -17.88 -21.61 36.43
N SER A 658 -17.82 -20.29 36.57
CA SER A 658 -18.12 -19.63 37.83
C SER A 658 -19.61 -19.76 38.19
N ASN A 659 -20.51 -19.66 37.20
CA ASN A 659 -21.94 -19.95 37.42
C ASN A 659 -22.17 -21.41 37.83
N ARG A 660 -21.46 -22.38 37.21
CA ARG A 660 -21.54 -23.80 37.59
C ARG A 660 -21.02 -24.05 39.01
N PHE A 661 -19.90 -23.42 39.37
CA PHE A 661 -19.35 -23.43 40.72
C PHE A 661 -20.36 -22.87 41.74
N VAL A 662 -20.95 -21.70 41.49
CA VAL A 662 -21.93 -21.09 42.39
C VAL A 662 -23.21 -21.94 42.53
N CYS A 663 -23.70 -22.53 41.43
CA CYS A 663 -24.83 -23.47 41.48
C CYS A 663 -24.54 -24.63 42.43
N LYS A 664 -23.37 -25.27 42.29
CA LYS A 664 -22.99 -26.39 43.15
C LYS A 664 -22.74 -25.98 44.59
N PHE A 665 -22.02 -24.87 44.79
CA PHE A 665 -21.82 -24.26 46.10
C PHE A 665 -23.17 -24.05 46.81
N HIS A 666 -24.17 -23.55 46.09
CA HIS A 666 -25.51 -23.40 46.63
C HIS A 666 -26.21 -24.72 46.92
N GLU A 667 -26.16 -25.69 46.01
CA GLU A 667 -26.76 -27.01 46.22
C GLU A 667 -26.18 -27.73 47.44
N GLU A 668 -24.87 -27.64 47.67
CA GLU A 668 -24.19 -28.21 48.83
C GLU A 668 -24.67 -27.54 50.13
N ARG A 669 -24.73 -26.21 50.17
CA ARG A 669 -25.18 -25.46 51.35
C ARG A 669 -26.67 -25.65 51.64
N LYS A 670 -27.50 -25.65 50.60
CA LYS A 670 -28.93 -25.92 50.70
C LYS A 670 -29.20 -27.35 51.20
N SER A 671 -28.50 -28.34 50.66
CA SER A 671 -28.63 -29.75 51.08
C SER A 671 -28.17 -29.94 52.53
N LYS A 672 -27.03 -29.34 52.90
CA LYS A 672 -26.51 -29.35 54.27
C LYS A 672 -27.48 -28.69 55.24
N LEU A 673 -28.02 -27.51 54.89
CA LEU A 673 -28.98 -26.81 55.73
C LEU A 673 -30.25 -27.63 55.93
N SER A 674 -30.83 -28.18 54.86
CA SER A 674 -32.02 -29.04 54.94
C SER A 674 -31.76 -30.28 55.81
N LEU A 675 -30.61 -30.95 55.65
CA LEU A 675 -30.25 -32.12 56.46
C LEU A 675 -30.12 -31.80 57.95
N ILE A 676 -29.46 -30.68 58.30
CA ILE A 676 -29.30 -30.28 59.71
C ILE A 676 -30.67 -29.86 60.29
N LEU A 677 -31.49 -29.16 59.49
CA LEU A 677 -32.82 -28.70 59.91
C LEU A 677 -33.80 -29.85 60.10
N ASP A 678 -33.76 -30.86 59.24
CA ASP A 678 -34.60 -32.06 59.32
C ASP A 678 -34.27 -32.95 60.52
N ASN A 679 -33.05 -32.84 61.06
CA ASN A 679 -32.60 -33.57 62.26
C ASN A 679 -32.65 -32.72 63.54
N GLU A 680 -33.16 -31.48 63.46
CA GLU A 680 -33.13 -30.52 64.55
C GLU A 680 -34.13 -30.88 65.66
N ARG A 681 -33.65 -30.90 66.90
CA ARG A 681 -34.46 -31.29 68.08
C ARG A 681 -35.14 -30.11 68.75
N TRP A 682 -34.90 -28.88 68.29
CA TRP A 682 -35.45 -27.64 68.85
C TRP A 682 -35.15 -27.48 70.33
N LYS A 683 -33.91 -27.80 70.70
CA LYS A 683 -33.36 -27.57 72.03
C LYS A 683 -32.38 -26.41 71.97
N GLN A 684 -32.26 -25.70 73.08
CA GLN A 684 -31.25 -24.65 73.22
C GLN A 684 -29.86 -25.29 73.06
N ALA A 685 -29.07 -24.73 72.15
CA ALA A 685 -27.72 -25.18 71.86
C ALA A 685 -26.70 -24.32 72.60
N ASP A 686 -25.63 -24.94 73.08
CA ASP A 686 -24.46 -24.22 73.58
C ASP A 686 -23.75 -23.55 72.40
N VAL A 687 -23.50 -22.25 72.49
CA VAL A 687 -22.88 -21.44 71.46
C VAL A 687 -21.35 -21.60 71.57
N PRO A 688 -20.70 -22.21 70.56
CA PRO A 688 -19.24 -22.29 70.54
C PRO A 688 -18.62 -20.89 70.39
N VAL A 689 -17.42 -20.71 70.96
CA VAL A 689 -16.69 -19.43 70.95
C VAL A 689 -16.51 -18.87 69.54
N GLU A 690 -16.24 -19.74 68.56
CA GLU A 690 -16.07 -19.36 67.15
C GLU A 690 -17.29 -18.62 66.57
N PHE A 691 -18.50 -18.95 67.02
CA PHE A 691 -19.72 -18.26 66.56
C PHE A 691 -19.95 -16.94 67.29
N GLN A 692 -19.58 -16.84 68.57
CA GLN A 692 -19.63 -15.56 69.27
C GLN A 692 -18.59 -14.59 68.71
N ASP A 693 -17.37 -15.06 68.42
CA ASP A 693 -16.33 -14.26 67.76
C ASP A 693 -16.75 -13.79 66.37
N LEU A 694 -17.45 -14.65 65.59
CA LEU A 694 -18.02 -14.27 64.29
C LEU A 694 -19.03 -13.13 64.43
N VAL A 695 -19.95 -13.24 65.39
CA VAL A 695 -20.97 -12.21 65.65
C VAL A 695 -20.38 -10.91 66.18
N ASP A 696 -19.40 -11.01 67.08
CA ASP A 696 -18.68 -9.86 67.62
C ASP A 696 -17.91 -9.14 66.52
N HIS A 697 -17.25 -9.89 65.62
CA HIS A 697 -16.57 -9.34 64.45
C HIS A 697 -17.54 -8.58 63.54
N ILE A 698 -18.69 -9.17 63.18
CA ILE A 698 -19.70 -8.51 62.33
C ILE A 698 -20.22 -7.22 63.00
N SER A 699 -20.36 -7.22 64.32
CA SER A 699 -20.88 -6.06 65.07
C SER A 699 -19.84 -4.96 65.24
N GLN A 700 -18.54 -5.29 65.28
CA GLN A 700 -17.44 -4.34 65.45
C GLN A 700 -16.91 -3.78 64.12
N SER A 701 -16.71 -4.63 63.12
CA SER A 701 -16.14 -4.24 61.82
C SER A 701 -17.19 -3.74 60.83
N GLY A 702 -18.43 -4.23 60.94
CA GLY A 702 -19.45 -4.07 59.92
C GLY A 702 -19.25 -4.94 58.68
N ASP A 703 -18.15 -5.72 58.63
CA ASP A 703 -17.81 -6.58 57.51
C ASP A 703 -18.31 -8.01 57.73
N LEU A 704 -18.98 -8.56 56.73
CA LEU A 704 -19.52 -9.93 56.73
C LEU A 704 -18.46 -10.94 56.24
N THR A 705 -17.32 -10.97 56.93
CA THR A 705 -16.21 -11.88 56.66
C THR A 705 -16.01 -12.87 57.81
N ILE A 706 -15.47 -14.06 57.52
CA ILE A 706 -15.17 -15.04 58.55
C ILE A 706 -13.85 -14.62 59.23
N PRO A 707 -13.83 -14.34 60.54
CA PRO A 707 -12.60 -13.95 61.23
C PRO A 707 -11.60 -15.12 61.29
N GLU A 708 -10.31 -14.81 61.24
CA GLU A 708 -9.25 -15.78 61.46
C GLU A 708 -9.33 -16.37 62.87
N ARG A 709 -9.11 -17.69 62.99
CA ARG A 709 -9.17 -18.41 64.27
C ARG A 709 -8.17 -17.80 65.26
N ARG A 710 -8.68 -17.19 66.33
CA ARG A 710 -7.85 -16.79 67.48
C ARG A 710 -7.60 -18.03 68.33
N ASN A 711 -6.35 -18.38 68.57
CA ASN A 711 -5.94 -19.51 69.43
C ASN A 711 -6.11 -19.16 70.92
N ASP A 712 -7.30 -18.72 71.34
CA ASP A 712 -7.60 -18.37 72.72
C ASP A 712 -8.33 -19.55 73.38
N THR A 713 -7.57 -20.47 73.99
CA THR A 713 -8.07 -21.77 74.50
C THR A 713 -8.87 -21.69 75.79
N ASP A 714 -9.00 -20.51 76.42
CA ASP A 714 -9.58 -20.35 77.77
C ASP A 714 -11.07 -19.95 77.79
N ARG A 715 -11.70 -19.72 76.63
CA ARG A 715 -13.11 -19.30 76.56
C ARG A 715 -14.04 -20.51 76.51
N ARG A 716 -15.02 -20.58 77.43
CA ARG A 716 -16.03 -21.64 77.47
C ARG A 716 -17.22 -21.32 76.55
N PRO A 717 -17.90 -22.34 75.99
CA PRO A 717 -19.17 -22.16 75.28
C PRO A 717 -20.20 -21.44 76.15
N GLN A 718 -20.99 -20.55 75.54
CA GLN A 718 -22.04 -19.79 76.25
C GLN A 718 -23.43 -20.38 75.98
N GLU A 719 -24.36 -20.27 76.94
CA GLU A 719 -25.74 -20.78 76.78
C GLU A 719 -26.60 -19.94 75.82
N CYS A 720 -26.21 -18.68 75.57
CA CYS A 720 -26.92 -17.74 74.71
C CYS A 720 -25.94 -16.95 73.85
N LEU A 721 -26.33 -16.64 72.62
CA LEU A 721 -25.61 -15.76 71.73
C LEU A 721 -25.88 -14.31 72.11
N THR A 722 -24.86 -13.47 72.27
CA THR A 722 -25.04 -12.06 72.57
C THR A 722 -24.82 -11.22 71.31
N VAL A 723 -25.82 -10.45 70.88
CA VAL A 723 -25.77 -9.56 69.71
C VAL A 723 -26.20 -8.16 70.16
N ASP A 724 -25.38 -7.13 69.95
CA ASP A 724 -25.71 -5.73 70.28
C ASP A 724 -26.30 -5.54 71.70
N SER A 725 -25.70 -6.19 72.70
CA SER A 725 -26.15 -6.24 74.11
C SER A 725 -27.44 -7.02 74.41
N GLN A 726 -28.04 -7.67 73.41
CA GLN A 726 -29.22 -8.54 73.58
C GLN A 726 -28.83 -10.02 73.57
N LYS A 727 -29.42 -10.81 74.48
CA LYS A 727 -29.23 -12.26 74.55
C LYS A 727 -30.22 -13.00 73.64
N PHE A 728 -29.73 -13.95 72.86
CA PHE A 728 -30.51 -14.82 71.98
C PHE A 728 -30.30 -16.27 72.40
N ALA A 729 -31.36 -16.92 72.91
CA ALA A 729 -31.39 -18.37 73.07
C ALA A 729 -31.65 -19.00 71.69
N VAL A 730 -30.68 -19.77 71.20
CA VAL A 730 -30.63 -20.22 69.80
C VAL A 730 -30.50 -21.73 69.69
N VAL A 731 -30.72 -22.22 68.47
CA VAL A 731 -30.63 -23.62 68.08
C VAL A 731 -29.45 -23.81 67.12
N GLY A 732 -28.81 -24.98 67.10
CA GLY A 732 -27.59 -25.21 66.32
C GLY A 732 -27.72 -24.91 64.82
N THR A 733 -28.88 -25.20 64.23
CA THR A 733 -29.21 -24.87 62.83
C THR A 733 -29.07 -23.39 62.49
N VAL A 734 -29.52 -22.47 63.34
CA VAL A 734 -29.49 -21.03 63.04
C VAL A 734 -28.05 -20.50 63.05
N LEU A 735 -27.19 -21.03 63.92
CA LEU A 735 -25.77 -20.71 63.94
C LEU A 735 -25.08 -21.11 62.63
N MET A 736 -25.38 -22.32 62.15
CA MET A 736 -24.88 -22.80 60.86
C MET A 736 -25.41 -21.96 59.70
N LEU A 737 -26.68 -21.51 59.74
CA LEU A 737 -27.23 -20.62 58.74
C LEU A 737 -26.51 -19.27 58.71
N ILE A 738 -26.24 -18.65 59.87
CA ILE A 738 -25.47 -17.39 59.94
C ILE A 738 -24.09 -17.58 59.32
N LYS A 739 -23.40 -18.67 59.65
CA LYS A 739 -22.11 -18.99 59.01
C LYS A 739 -22.24 -19.14 57.49
N MET A 740 -23.27 -19.81 57.00
CA MET A 740 -23.52 -19.91 55.55
C MET A 740 -23.76 -18.53 54.93
N ILE A 741 -24.59 -17.67 55.54
CA ILE A 741 -24.85 -16.31 55.05
C ILE A 741 -23.54 -15.52 54.90
N VAL A 742 -22.63 -15.63 55.87
CA VAL A 742 -21.31 -15.00 55.80
C VAL A 742 -20.44 -15.60 54.69
N GLU A 743 -20.44 -16.93 54.50
CA GLU A 743 -19.74 -17.57 53.38
C GLU A 743 -20.25 -17.07 52.00
N TYR A 744 -21.55 -16.77 51.86
CA TYR A 744 -22.09 -16.15 50.63
C TYR A 744 -21.60 -14.72 50.43
N CYS A 745 -21.48 -13.94 51.50
CA CYS A 745 -20.97 -12.57 51.44
C CYS A 745 -19.48 -12.57 51.06
N GLN A 746 -18.67 -13.43 51.68
CA GLN A 746 -17.27 -13.65 51.31
C GLN A 746 -17.12 -14.09 49.84
N CYS A 747 -17.95 -15.02 49.37
CA CYS A 747 -17.91 -15.46 47.97
C CYS A 747 -18.23 -14.32 46.98
N MET A 748 -19.07 -13.36 47.38
CA MET A 748 -19.39 -12.19 46.56
C MET A 748 -18.22 -11.21 46.50
N ASP A 749 -17.49 -11.06 47.61
CA ASP A 749 -16.29 -10.23 47.68
C ASP A 749 -15.18 -10.77 46.79
N ASP A 750 -15.03 -12.09 46.78
CA ASP A 750 -13.99 -12.73 45.99
C ASP A 750 -14.35 -12.86 44.50
N ILE A 751 -15.65 -12.89 44.15
CA ILE A 751 -16.13 -13.00 42.75
C ILE A 751 -17.30 -12.01 42.47
N PRO A 752 -17.00 -10.71 42.29
CA PRO A 752 -18.03 -9.67 42.15
C PRO A 752 -18.95 -9.83 40.93
N ASN A 753 -18.43 -10.42 39.84
CA ASN A 753 -19.16 -10.58 38.58
C ASN A 753 -20.45 -11.44 38.70
N ILE A 754 -20.60 -12.21 39.78
CA ILE A 754 -21.71 -13.16 40.00
C ILE A 754 -22.59 -12.71 41.18
N ALA A 755 -22.32 -11.53 41.75
CA ALA A 755 -23.13 -10.95 42.82
C ALA A 755 -24.65 -11.03 42.61
N PRO A 756 -25.23 -10.79 41.42
CA PRO A 756 -26.69 -10.89 41.24
C PRO A 756 -27.22 -12.34 41.35
N ASP A 757 -26.47 -13.35 40.91
CA ASP A 757 -26.88 -14.76 41.09
C ASP A 757 -26.67 -15.22 42.54
N LEU A 758 -25.56 -14.82 43.18
CA LEU A 758 -25.35 -15.09 44.62
C LEU A 758 -26.47 -14.51 45.49
N LEU A 759 -26.98 -13.32 45.15
CA LEU A 759 -28.09 -12.69 45.85
C LEU A 759 -29.36 -13.54 45.77
N THR A 760 -29.76 -14.00 44.58
CA THR A 760 -30.99 -14.80 44.40
C THR A 760 -30.88 -16.14 45.12
N ARG A 761 -29.70 -16.78 45.07
CA ARG A 761 -29.40 -18.04 45.77
C ARG A 761 -29.38 -17.88 47.30
N LEU A 762 -28.85 -16.78 47.82
CA LEU A 762 -28.89 -16.47 49.24
C LEU A 762 -30.33 -16.27 49.73
N ILE A 763 -31.15 -15.54 48.97
CA ILE A 763 -32.58 -15.38 49.24
C ILE A 763 -33.30 -16.73 49.23
N GLU A 764 -33.00 -17.60 48.28
CA GLU A 764 -33.56 -18.95 48.22
C GLU A 764 -33.20 -19.76 49.47
N LEU A 765 -31.94 -19.68 49.95
CA LEU A 765 -31.49 -20.36 51.17
C LEU A 765 -32.23 -19.84 52.42
N ILE A 766 -32.35 -18.52 52.55
CA ILE A 766 -33.06 -17.88 53.68
C ILE A 766 -34.56 -18.21 53.63
N LYS A 767 -35.19 -18.24 52.44
CA LYS A 767 -36.59 -18.68 52.28
C LYS A 767 -36.77 -20.15 52.62
N ASN A 768 -35.83 -21.01 52.23
CA ASN A 768 -35.87 -22.45 52.54
C ASN A 768 -35.87 -22.67 54.06
N PHE A 769 -35.03 -21.95 54.81
CA PHE A 769 -35.03 -22.01 56.27
C PHE A 769 -36.39 -21.62 56.88
N ASN A 770 -36.99 -20.51 56.42
CA ASN A 770 -38.28 -20.04 56.95
C ASN A 770 -39.40 -21.05 56.69
N SER A 771 -39.54 -21.46 55.42
CA SER A 771 -40.57 -22.40 54.97
C SER A 771 -40.45 -23.73 55.70
N ARG A 772 -39.23 -24.25 55.81
CA ARG A 772 -39.00 -25.53 56.47
C ARG A 772 -39.17 -25.45 57.99
N THR A 773 -38.78 -24.35 58.62
CA THR A 773 -39.07 -24.10 60.05
C THR A 773 -40.58 -24.06 60.31
N CYS A 774 -41.36 -23.38 59.45
CA CYS A 774 -42.82 -23.36 59.57
C CYS A 774 -43.42 -24.77 59.48
N GLN A 775 -42.98 -25.58 58.51
CA GLN A 775 -43.44 -26.96 58.36
C GLN A 775 -43.09 -27.85 59.57
N LEU A 776 -41.88 -27.75 60.09
CA LEU A 776 -41.41 -28.56 61.21
C LEU A 776 -42.10 -28.18 62.52
N VAL A 777 -42.27 -26.88 62.76
CA VAL A 777 -42.76 -26.35 64.05
C VAL A 777 -44.28 -26.15 64.06
N ILE A 778 -44.85 -25.39 63.12
CA ILE A 778 -46.30 -25.13 63.06
C ILE A 778 -47.02 -26.30 62.39
N GLY A 779 -46.48 -26.82 61.28
CA GLY A 779 -47.03 -27.95 60.52
C GLY A 779 -46.85 -29.32 61.20
N ALA A 780 -46.26 -29.34 62.40
CA ALA A 780 -45.99 -30.54 63.19
C ALA A 780 -45.11 -31.61 62.51
N GLY A 781 -44.37 -31.25 61.45
CA GLY A 781 -43.48 -32.16 60.73
C GLY A 781 -42.33 -32.70 61.58
N ALA A 782 -41.93 -32.00 62.64
CA ALA A 782 -40.89 -32.48 63.55
C ALA A 782 -41.32 -33.73 64.37
N LEU A 783 -42.62 -34.00 64.49
CA LEU A 783 -43.12 -35.20 65.18
C LEU A 783 -42.81 -36.48 64.40
N SER A 784 -42.99 -36.46 63.08
CA SER A 784 -42.77 -37.62 62.21
C SER A 784 -41.30 -37.79 61.81
N MET A 785 -40.58 -36.69 61.58
CA MET A 785 -39.21 -36.74 61.04
C MET A 785 -38.14 -36.95 62.13
N VAL A 786 -38.25 -36.23 63.25
CA VAL A 786 -37.24 -36.26 64.34
C VAL A 786 -37.65 -37.24 65.45
N GLY A 787 -38.89 -37.72 65.43
CA GLY A 787 -39.45 -38.62 66.45
C GLY A 787 -39.78 -37.92 67.78
N LEU A 788 -40.02 -36.60 67.75
CA LEU A 788 -40.49 -35.88 68.93
C LEU A 788 -41.91 -36.33 69.29
N LYS A 789 -42.18 -36.58 70.58
CA LYS A 789 -43.52 -36.99 71.04
C LYS A 789 -44.54 -35.84 71.00
N THR A 790 -44.12 -34.61 71.31
CA THR A 790 -44.96 -33.41 71.32
C THR A 790 -44.13 -32.16 71.01
N ILE A 791 -44.74 -31.17 70.37
CA ILE A 791 -44.14 -29.84 70.19
C ILE A 791 -44.53 -28.99 71.39
N THR A 792 -43.54 -28.61 72.20
CA THR A 792 -43.75 -27.83 73.43
C THR A 792 -43.78 -26.32 73.15
N THR A 793 -44.31 -25.53 74.08
CA THR A 793 -44.26 -24.06 74.04
C THR A 793 -42.83 -23.54 74.02
N LYS A 794 -41.88 -24.23 74.67
CA LYS A 794 -40.45 -23.91 74.62
C LYS A 794 -39.86 -24.07 73.22
N ASN A 795 -40.24 -25.11 72.48
CA ASN A 795 -39.78 -25.33 71.10
C ASN A 795 -40.29 -24.21 70.17
N LEU A 796 -41.55 -23.80 70.33
CA LEU A 796 -42.14 -22.67 69.59
C LEU A 796 -41.41 -21.35 69.91
N ALA A 797 -41.04 -21.14 71.17
CA ALA A 797 -40.34 -19.93 71.60
C ALA A 797 -38.92 -19.87 71.02
N LEU A 798 -38.20 -21.00 71.02
CA LEU A 798 -36.87 -21.10 70.40
C LEU A 798 -36.94 -20.86 68.89
N ALA A 799 -37.96 -21.40 68.21
CA ALA A 799 -38.17 -21.16 66.79
C ALA A 799 -38.41 -19.67 66.50
N SER A 800 -39.32 -19.03 67.25
CA SER A 800 -39.58 -17.59 67.15
C SER A 800 -38.29 -16.77 67.38
N ARG A 801 -37.47 -17.14 68.37
CA ARG A 801 -36.21 -16.43 68.66
C ARG A 801 -35.15 -16.60 67.57
N CYS A 802 -35.05 -17.79 66.98
CA CYS A 802 -34.16 -18.04 65.84
C CYS A 802 -34.58 -17.24 64.59
N LEU A 803 -35.88 -17.14 64.31
CA LEU A 803 -36.40 -16.32 63.20
C LEU A 803 -36.08 -14.83 63.41
N GLN A 804 -36.25 -14.32 64.64
CA GLN A 804 -35.90 -12.93 64.98
C GLN A 804 -34.41 -12.64 64.79
N LEU A 805 -33.54 -13.60 65.12
CA LEU A 805 -32.11 -13.47 64.89
C LEU A 805 -31.79 -13.30 63.41
N ILE A 806 -32.41 -14.09 62.53
CA ILE A 806 -32.23 -13.94 61.08
C ILE A 806 -32.77 -12.59 60.58
N VAL A 807 -33.92 -12.14 61.07
CA VAL A 807 -34.47 -10.80 60.76
C VAL A 807 -33.49 -9.69 61.14
N HIS A 808 -32.76 -9.83 62.25
CA HIS A 808 -31.72 -8.87 62.64
C HIS A 808 -30.54 -8.82 61.66
N TYR A 809 -30.13 -9.95 61.07
CA TYR A 809 -29.00 -10.01 60.14
C TYR A 809 -29.33 -9.66 58.69
N ILE A 810 -30.58 -9.85 58.22
CA ILE A 810 -30.96 -9.56 56.84
C ILE A 810 -30.63 -8.10 56.42
N PRO A 811 -30.90 -7.05 57.23
CA PRO A 811 -30.52 -5.68 56.88
C PRO A 811 -29.01 -5.47 56.69
N LYS A 812 -28.18 -6.10 57.55
CA LYS A 812 -26.70 -6.04 57.45
C LYS A 812 -26.24 -6.66 56.12
N VAL A 813 -26.82 -7.81 55.75
CA VAL A 813 -26.56 -8.47 54.46
C VAL A 813 -27.04 -7.62 53.28
N ARG A 814 -28.24 -7.05 53.36
CA ARG A 814 -28.81 -6.19 52.32
C ARG A 814 -27.89 -4.98 52.03
N GLN A 815 -27.34 -4.36 53.07
CA GLN A 815 -26.40 -3.25 52.93
C GLN A 815 -25.10 -3.68 52.22
N HIS A 816 -24.54 -4.82 52.62
CA HIS A 816 -23.33 -5.35 51.98
C HIS A 816 -23.51 -5.64 50.48
N PHE A 817 -24.67 -6.21 50.08
CA PHE A 817 -25.00 -6.38 48.66
C PHE A 817 -25.28 -5.04 47.95
N GLN A 818 -25.80 -4.03 48.66
CA GLN A 818 -26.07 -2.70 48.10
C GLN A 818 -24.78 -1.99 47.67
N ASP A 819 -23.71 -2.11 48.45
CA ASP A 819 -22.44 -1.43 48.20
C ASP A 819 -21.65 -2.05 47.03
N LYS A 820 -21.85 -3.35 46.76
CA LYS A 820 -21.08 -4.12 45.77
C LYS A 820 -21.84 -4.44 44.48
N LEU A 821 -23.17 -4.30 44.44
CA LEU A 821 -23.95 -4.53 43.22
C LEU A 821 -23.80 -3.38 42.19
N PRO A 822 -23.72 -3.70 40.88
CA PRO A 822 -23.87 -2.72 39.82
C PRO A 822 -25.22 -2.00 39.90
N SER A 823 -25.24 -0.70 39.55
CA SER A 823 -26.43 0.17 39.62
C SER A 823 -27.67 -0.41 38.89
N LYS A 824 -27.45 -1.18 37.81
CA LYS A 824 -28.51 -1.84 37.02
C LYS A 824 -29.32 -2.87 37.83
N ASN A 825 -28.71 -3.51 38.83
CA ASN A 825 -29.31 -4.65 39.54
C ASN A 825 -29.83 -4.28 40.94
N GLN A 826 -29.76 -2.99 41.33
CA GLN A 826 -30.17 -2.50 42.65
C GLN A 826 -31.66 -2.77 42.98
N SER A 827 -32.52 -2.92 41.98
CA SER A 827 -33.94 -3.27 42.16
C SER A 827 -34.14 -4.64 42.84
N MET A 828 -33.15 -5.55 42.74
CA MET A 828 -33.18 -6.88 43.35
C MET A 828 -33.12 -6.83 44.89
N LEU A 829 -32.66 -5.74 45.49
CA LEU A 829 -32.62 -5.60 46.95
C LEU A 829 -34.02 -5.67 47.60
N LYS A 830 -35.08 -5.38 46.84
CA LYS A 830 -36.48 -5.51 47.29
C LYS A 830 -36.83 -6.94 47.71
N TYR A 831 -36.11 -7.95 47.20
CA TYR A 831 -36.33 -9.33 47.60
C TYR A 831 -35.96 -9.57 49.07
N PHE A 832 -34.97 -8.85 49.61
CA PHE A 832 -34.68 -8.90 51.06
C PHE A 832 -35.85 -8.33 51.87
N ASP A 833 -36.42 -7.20 51.45
CA ASP A 833 -37.57 -6.59 52.13
C ASP A 833 -38.78 -7.53 52.15
N GLN A 834 -39.00 -8.27 51.05
CA GLN A 834 -40.05 -9.30 51.00
C GLN A 834 -39.77 -10.45 51.98
N VAL A 835 -38.52 -10.93 52.04
CA VAL A 835 -38.14 -12.01 52.96
C VAL A 835 -38.29 -11.57 54.42
N VAL A 836 -37.94 -10.34 54.77
CA VAL A 836 -38.15 -9.80 56.12
C VAL A 836 -39.62 -9.88 56.50
N LYS A 837 -40.54 -9.43 55.62
CA LYS A 837 -41.98 -9.53 55.86
C LYS A 837 -42.45 -10.97 56.03
N ASP A 838 -41.95 -11.90 55.23
CA ASP A 838 -42.30 -13.32 55.32
C ASP A 838 -41.87 -13.92 56.68
N TYR A 839 -40.74 -13.48 57.24
CA TYR A 839 -40.29 -13.89 58.58
C TYR A 839 -41.12 -13.23 59.68
N GLU A 840 -41.42 -11.93 59.58
CA GLU A 840 -42.26 -11.22 60.55
C GLU A 840 -43.67 -11.82 60.64
N ASN A 841 -44.27 -12.16 59.49
CA ASN A 841 -45.56 -12.85 59.43
C ASN A 841 -45.49 -14.20 60.16
N HIS A 842 -44.44 -14.99 59.93
CA HIS A 842 -44.26 -16.28 60.59
C HIS A 842 -44.04 -16.13 62.11
N ILE A 843 -43.27 -15.13 62.54
CA ILE A 843 -43.10 -14.82 63.98
C ILE A 843 -44.47 -14.48 64.60
N GLU A 844 -45.31 -13.71 63.90
CA GLU A 844 -46.64 -13.35 64.36
C GLU A 844 -47.61 -14.54 64.38
N GLU A 845 -47.51 -15.46 63.43
CA GLU A 845 -48.23 -16.74 63.46
C GLU A 845 -47.87 -17.58 64.69
N ILE A 846 -46.60 -17.63 65.08
CA ILE A 846 -46.16 -18.30 66.31
C ILE A 846 -46.71 -17.58 67.54
N ASN A 847 -46.69 -16.24 67.58
CA ASN A 847 -47.29 -15.45 68.65
C ASN A 847 -48.79 -15.76 68.81
N ASN A 848 -49.53 -15.79 67.70
CA ASN A 848 -50.94 -16.14 67.68
C ASN A 848 -51.16 -17.58 68.13
N LYS A 849 -50.25 -18.51 67.79
CA LYS A 849 -50.32 -19.90 68.26
C LYS A 849 -50.21 -20.00 69.79
N PHE A 850 -49.36 -19.20 70.44
CA PHE A 850 -49.31 -19.16 71.92
C PHE A 850 -50.64 -18.71 72.50
N VAL A 851 -51.24 -17.66 71.94
CA VAL A 851 -52.55 -17.16 72.37
C VAL A 851 -53.62 -18.23 72.16
N CYS A 852 -53.68 -18.89 71.00
CA CYS A 852 -54.65 -19.95 70.71
C CYS A 852 -54.50 -21.19 71.61
N ILE A 853 -53.26 -21.55 71.99
CA ILE A 853 -53.03 -22.66 72.94
C ILE A 853 -53.65 -22.30 74.30
N MET A 854 -53.44 -21.07 74.75
CA MET A 854 -54.02 -20.60 76.01
C MET A 854 -55.52 -20.40 75.93
N GLU A 855 -56.04 -19.87 74.83
CA GLU A 855 -57.47 -19.71 74.56
C GLU A 855 -58.22 -21.04 74.73
N LYS A 856 -57.74 -22.12 74.11
CA LYS A 856 -58.35 -23.46 74.25
C LYS A 856 -58.35 -23.97 75.70
N GLU A 857 -57.27 -23.73 76.43
CA GLU A 857 -57.19 -24.12 77.84
C GLU A 857 -58.13 -23.26 78.69
N LEU A 858 -58.19 -21.94 78.44
CA LEU A 858 -59.09 -21.01 79.11
C LEU A 858 -60.56 -21.36 78.86
N GLU A 859 -60.95 -21.62 77.60
CA GLU A 859 -62.28 -22.08 77.25
C GLU A 859 -62.64 -23.36 77.99
N THR A 860 -61.80 -24.39 77.90
CA THR A 860 -62.08 -25.70 78.52
C THR A 860 -62.34 -25.58 80.04
N ARG A 861 -61.66 -24.65 80.71
CA ARG A 861 -61.79 -24.42 82.15
C ARG A 861 -62.95 -23.49 82.48
N LEU A 862 -63.10 -22.37 81.78
CA LEU A 862 -64.11 -21.35 82.06
C LEU A 862 -65.53 -21.82 81.69
N HIS A 863 -65.71 -22.67 80.68
CA HIS A 863 -67.03 -23.24 80.39
C HIS A 863 -67.59 -24.11 81.54
N LYS A 864 -66.71 -24.67 82.38
CA LYS A 864 -67.03 -25.47 83.57
C LYS A 864 -66.99 -24.64 84.86
N TYR A 865 -66.81 -23.33 84.76
CA TYR A 865 -66.74 -22.44 85.91
C TYR A 865 -68.12 -22.26 86.55
N GLU A 866 -68.15 -22.35 87.87
CA GLU A 866 -69.32 -22.09 88.72
C GLU A 866 -68.90 -21.17 89.85
N VAL A 867 -69.74 -20.21 90.19
CA VAL A 867 -69.47 -19.23 91.27
C VAL A 867 -69.86 -19.84 92.61
N LYS A 868 -68.91 -20.55 93.23
CA LYS A 868 -69.08 -21.16 94.57
C LYS A 868 -67.79 -21.10 95.39
N ALA A 869 -67.93 -21.01 96.71
CA ALA A 869 -66.82 -21.13 97.64
C ALA A 869 -66.18 -22.53 97.57
N PRO A 870 -64.87 -22.70 97.87
CA PRO A 870 -63.91 -21.72 98.41
C PRO A 870 -63.22 -20.85 97.34
N MET A 871 -62.81 -19.63 97.73
CA MET A 871 -62.08 -18.69 96.88
C MET A 871 -60.59 -18.60 97.26
N PRO A 872 -59.63 -18.60 96.30
CA PRO A 872 -59.82 -18.66 94.85
C PRO A 872 -60.37 -20.02 94.41
N SER A 873 -61.14 -20.04 93.33
CA SER A 873 -61.74 -21.25 92.79
C SER A 873 -60.67 -22.17 92.21
N ASN A 874 -60.97 -23.47 92.11
CA ASN A 874 -60.04 -24.42 91.48
C ASN A 874 -59.79 -24.09 90.00
N CYS A 875 -60.77 -23.48 89.33
CA CYS A 875 -60.65 -23.00 87.96
C CYS A 875 -59.58 -21.90 87.86
N PHE A 876 -59.71 -20.83 88.65
CA PHE A 876 -58.76 -19.72 88.65
C PHE A 876 -57.36 -20.12 89.11
N ARG A 877 -57.24 -21.01 90.12
CA ARG A 877 -55.93 -21.59 90.51
C ARG A 877 -55.25 -22.31 89.35
N THR A 878 -56.00 -23.09 88.59
CA THR A 878 -55.46 -23.84 87.45
C THR A 878 -55.07 -22.91 86.29
N ILE A 879 -55.89 -21.90 86.00
CA ILE A 879 -55.60 -20.89 84.98
C ILE A 879 -54.32 -20.13 85.33
N CYS A 880 -54.19 -19.63 86.56
CA CYS A 880 -52.99 -18.92 87.02
C CYS A 880 -51.76 -19.84 86.94
N LYS A 881 -51.88 -21.10 87.38
CA LYS A 881 -50.80 -22.09 87.26
C LYS A 881 -50.36 -22.33 85.80
N ASN A 882 -51.30 -22.40 84.86
CA ASN A 882 -50.99 -22.57 83.44
C ASN A 882 -50.35 -21.30 82.84
N ASN A 883 -50.83 -20.11 83.22
CA ASN A 883 -50.20 -18.83 82.85
C ASN A 883 -48.76 -18.74 83.36
N THR A 884 -48.50 -19.13 84.62
CA THR A 884 -47.14 -19.18 85.19
C THR A 884 -46.26 -20.15 84.42
N LYS A 885 -46.74 -21.36 84.11
CA LYS A 885 -45.97 -22.33 83.30
C LYS A 885 -45.65 -21.82 81.90
N LEU A 886 -46.57 -21.11 81.26
CA LEU A 886 -46.32 -20.49 79.97
C LEU A 886 -45.27 -19.38 80.12
N HIS A 887 -45.41 -18.52 81.14
CA HIS A 887 -44.46 -17.43 81.41
C HIS A 887 -43.04 -17.94 81.64
N GLU A 888 -42.88 -18.96 82.48
CA GLU A 888 -41.60 -19.65 82.73
C GLU A 888 -40.99 -20.21 81.44
N ALA A 889 -41.82 -20.73 80.52
CA ALA A 889 -41.34 -21.25 79.25
C ALA A 889 -40.92 -20.16 78.25
N LEU A 890 -41.38 -18.91 78.40
CA LEU A 890 -41.15 -17.82 77.44
C LEU A 890 -40.12 -16.80 77.92
N ILE A 891 -40.07 -16.48 79.22
CA ILE A 891 -39.33 -15.33 79.76
C ILE A 891 -37.80 -15.43 79.58
N ASP A 892 -37.26 -16.65 79.57
CA ASP A 892 -35.82 -16.89 79.41
C ASP A 892 -35.38 -16.91 77.94
N ILE A 893 -36.33 -16.96 76.99
CA ILE A 893 -36.06 -17.11 75.56
C ILE A 893 -36.43 -15.84 74.79
N LEU A 894 -37.61 -15.28 75.06
CA LEU A 894 -38.17 -14.14 74.33
C LEU A 894 -37.90 -12.81 75.04
N PRO A 895 -37.82 -11.69 74.29
CA PRO A 895 -37.75 -10.37 74.89
C PRO A 895 -38.97 -10.06 75.78
N VAL A 896 -38.74 -9.37 76.89
CA VAL A 896 -39.79 -9.01 77.87
C VAL A 896 -40.95 -8.23 77.21
N SER A 897 -40.65 -7.37 76.23
CA SER A 897 -41.66 -6.63 75.47
C SER A 897 -42.62 -7.55 74.70
N GLN A 898 -42.11 -8.60 74.06
CA GLN A 898 -42.91 -9.57 73.32
C GLN A 898 -43.75 -10.43 74.27
N VAL A 899 -43.16 -10.88 75.39
CA VAL A 899 -43.89 -11.63 76.42
C VAL A 899 -45.06 -10.77 76.96
N LYS A 900 -44.81 -9.49 77.26
CA LYS A 900 -45.86 -8.55 77.67
C LYS A 900 -47.01 -8.47 76.66
N LEU A 901 -46.70 -8.35 75.37
CA LEU A 901 -47.71 -8.30 74.31
C LEU A 901 -48.54 -9.59 74.23
N ILE A 902 -47.90 -10.77 74.32
CA ILE A 902 -48.59 -12.07 74.30
C ILE A 902 -49.54 -12.17 75.49
N PHE A 903 -49.09 -11.83 76.70
CA PHE A 903 -49.92 -11.88 77.90
C PHE A 903 -51.04 -10.82 77.92
N MET A 904 -50.85 -9.66 77.28
CA MET A 904 -51.94 -8.70 77.03
C MET A 904 -53.04 -9.30 76.16
N ARG A 905 -52.67 -10.01 75.08
CA ARG A 905 -53.64 -10.69 74.20
C ARG A 905 -54.34 -11.83 74.92
N ILE A 906 -53.62 -12.65 75.68
CA ILE A 906 -54.20 -13.72 76.52
C ILE A 906 -55.18 -13.13 77.53
N ASN A 907 -54.83 -12.02 78.19
CA ASN A 907 -55.72 -11.36 79.15
C ASN A 907 -56.99 -10.82 78.47
N LYS A 908 -56.89 -10.25 77.26
CA LYS A 908 -58.06 -9.83 76.48
C LYS A 908 -58.98 -11.02 76.18
N VAL A 909 -58.43 -12.13 75.70
CA VAL A 909 -59.18 -13.38 75.43
C VAL A 909 -59.82 -13.93 76.71
N PHE A 910 -59.10 -13.90 77.82
CA PHE A 910 -59.63 -14.29 79.14
C PHE A 910 -60.85 -13.45 79.52
N LYS A 911 -60.77 -12.12 79.40
CA LYS A 911 -61.89 -11.20 79.66
C LYS A 911 -63.10 -11.52 78.78
N ASP A 912 -62.88 -11.71 77.48
CA ASP A 912 -63.96 -12.00 76.52
C ASP A 912 -64.67 -13.33 76.80
N ILE A 913 -63.94 -14.38 77.19
CA ILE A 913 -64.53 -15.69 77.54
C ILE A 913 -65.26 -15.61 78.88
N LEU A 914 -64.66 -14.94 79.87
CA LEU A 914 -65.25 -14.80 81.20
C LEU A 914 -66.55 -13.97 81.15
N GLU A 915 -66.58 -12.87 80.39
CA GLU A 915 -67.79 -12.07 80.16
C GLU A 915 -68.95 -12.95 79.66
N LYS A 916 -68.70 -13.77 78.62
CA LYS A 916 -69.71 -14.70 78.07
C LYS A 916 -70.19 -15.74 79.09
N GLN A 917 -69.29 -16.26 79.92
CA GLN A 917 -69.65 -17.25 80.94
C GLN A 917 -70.43 -16.61 82.10
N LEU A 918 -70.06 -15.41 82.54
CA LEU A 918 -70.79 -14.67 83.58
C LEU A 918 -72.20 -14.32 83.11
N PHE A 919 -72.35 -13.95 81.83
CA PHE A 919 -73.65 -13.77 81.19
C PHE A 919 -74.48 -15.05 81.25
N LYS A 920 -73.91 -16.21 80.87
CA LYS A 920 -74.59 -17.51 80.93
C LYS A 920 -75.02 -17.91 82.36
N LEU A 921 -74.24 -17.52 83.36
CA LEU A 921 -74.53 -17.77 84.78
C LEU A 921 -75.45 -16.72 85.42
N ASN A 922 -75.90 -15.71 84.65
CA ASN A 922 -76.72 -14.58 85.11
C ASN A 922 -76.11 -13.79 86.29
N VAL A 923 -74.78 -13.71 86.38
CA VAL A 923 -74.10 -12.94 87.43
C VAL A 923 -73.97 -11.49 86.99
N THR A 924 -74.50 -10.55 87.78
CA THR A 924 -74.46 -9.12 87.46
C THR A 924 -73.62 -8.32 88.44
N ASN A 925 -73.23 -7.10 88.05
CA ASN A 925 -72.50 -6.17 88.91
C ASN A 925 -73.46 -5.47 89.90
N ASP A 926 -74.03 -6.25 90.82
CA ASP A 926 -75.03 -5.82 91.81
C ASP A 926 -74.46 -5.67 93.24
N GLY A 927 -73.16 -5.94 93.42
CA GLY A 927 -72.52 -5.98 94.74
C GLY A 927 -72.95 -7.17 95.61
N GLY A 928 -73.65 -8.16 95.04
CA GLY A 928 -74.16 -9.33 95.75
C GLY A 928 -73.07 -10.36 96.11
N PRO A 929 -73.43 -11.43 96.85
CA PRO A 929 -72.48 -12.47 97.28
C PRO A 929 -71.77 -13.16 96.11
N GLN A 930 -72.46 -13.39 95.00
CA GLN A 930 -71.86 -13.99 93.79
C GLN A 930 -70.89 -13.03 93.10
N HIS A 931 -71.22 -11.73 93.04
CA HIS A 931 -70.33 -10.70 92.54
C HIS A 931 -69.05 -10.59 93.39
N GLY A 932 -69.18 -10.57 94.72
CA GLY A 932 -68.05 -10.53 95.65
C GLY A 932 -67.14 -11.76 95.56
N LEU A 933 -67.71 -12.94 95.32
CA LEU A 933 -66.95 -14.15 95.03
C LEU A 933 -66.14 -13.97 93.73
N VAL A 934 -66.78 -13.61 92.61
CA VAL A 934 -66.09 -13.40 91.32
C VAL A 934 -64.97 -12.35 91.45
N MET A 935 -65.19 -11.24 92.17
CA MET A 935 -64.14 -10.25 92.39
C MET A 935 -62.95 -10.80 93.19
N SER A 936 -63.17 -11.69 94.16
CA SER A 936 -62.07 -12.34 94.88
C SER A 936 -61.23 -13.26 93.97
N ASP A 937 -61.87 -13.96 93.03
CA ASP A 937 -61.19 -14.73 91.97
C ASP A 937 -60.40 -13.84 91.00
N LEU A 938 -60.97 -12.70 90.58
CA LEU A 938 -60.32 -11.72 89.71
C LEU A 938 -59.15 -11.02 90.38
N MET A 939 -59.27 -10.69 91.67
CA MET A 939 -58.18 -10.14 92.47
C MET A 939 -57.02 -11.13 92.59
N PHE A 940 -57.31 -12.42 92.77
CA PHE A 940 -56.30 -13.48 92.74
C PHE A 940 -55.61 -13.58 91.37
N TYR A 941 -56.36 -13.54 90.27
CA TYR A 941 -55.79 -13.52 88.92
C TYR A 941 -54.90 -12.30 88.67
N SER A 942 -55.35 -11.10 89.03
CA SER A 942 -54.57 -9.86 88.89
C SER A 942 -53.29 -9.90 89.72
N GLY A 943 -53.38 -10.40 90.97
CA GLY A 943 -52.22 -10.60 91.83
C GLY A 943 -51.21 -11.59 91.23
N SER A 944 -51.70 -12.68 90.61
CA SER A 944 -50.83 -13.64 89.93
C SER A 944 -50.08 -13.00 88.76
N PHE A 945 -50.71 -12.15 87.95
CA PHE A 945 -50.03 -11.47 86.84
C PHE A 945 -48.98 -10.46 87.32
N LYS A 946 -49.29 -9.70 88.38
CA LYS A 946 -48.33 -8.75 88.97
C LYS A 946 -47.11 -9.44 89.58
N SER A 947 -47.24 -10.69 90.00
CA SER A 947 -46.12 -11.48 90.54
C SER A 947 -45.17 -12.03 89.47
N LEU A 948 -45.56 -11.98 88.18
CA LEU A 948 -44.73 -12.49 87.08
C LEU A 948 -43.75 -11.42 86.60
N LYS A 949 -42.47 -11.79 86.57
CA LYS A 949 -41.36 -10.92 86.13
C LYS A 949 -41.63 -10.30 84.76
N GLY A 950 -41.54 -8.97 84.67
CA GLY A 950 -41.73 -8.22 83.43
C GLY A 950 -43.19 -7.92 83.05
N LEU A 951 -44.17 -8.35 83.86
CA LEU A 951 -45.60 -8.06 83.72
C LEU A 951 -46.14 -7.15 84.83
N GLU A 952 -45.27 -6.66 85.72
CA GLU A 952 -45.61 -5.85 86.91
C GLU A 952 -46.41 -4.58 86.56
N ASP A 953 -46.07 -3.93 85.45
CA ASP A 953 -46.73 -2.70 84.97
C ASP A 953 -48.03 -2.95 84.19
N LEU A 954 -48.47 -4.22 84.06
CA LEU A 954 -49.71 -4.52 83.35
C LEU A 954 -50.90 -4.21 84.26
N ALA A 955 -51.51 -3.02 84.09
CA ALA A 955 -52.78 -2.70 84.74
C ALA A 955 -53.89 -3.59 84.17
N ILE A 956 -54.29 -4.61 84.93
CA ILE A 956 -55.42 -5.47 84.57
C ILE A 956 -56.68 -4.86 85.17
N GLU A 957 -57.38 -4.09 84.35
CA GLU A 957 -58.71 -3.59 84.66
C GLU A 957 -59.78 -4.58 84.20
N PHE A 958 -60.72 -4.86 85.09
CA PHE A 958 -61.82 -5.80 84.89
C PHE A 958 -63.18 -5.11 84.77
N ASN A 959 -63.25 -3.78 84.82
CA ASN A 959 -64.53 -3.07 84.70
C ASN A 959 -65.25 -3.43 83.39
N ASP A 960 -64.48 -3.65 82.33
CA ASP A 960 -64.98 -3.99 80.99
C ASP A 960 -65.80 -5.30 80.95
N ILE A 961 -65.52 -6.29 81.82
CA ILE A 961 -66.19 -7.61 81.76
C ILE A 961 -67.66 -7.55 82.16
N TRP A 962 -68.09 -6.42 82.74
CA TRP A 962 -69.46 -6.19 83.21
C TRP A 962 -70.27 -5.31 82.25
N THR A 963 -69.67 -4.81 81.16
CA THR A 963 -70.20 -3.67 80.39
C THR A 963 -71.09 -4.00 79.19
N LYS A 964 -71.32 -5.28 78.83
CA LYS A 964 -72.37 -5.65 77.87
C LYS A 964 -73.55 -6.29 78.57
N ARG A 965 -74.56 -5.46 78.85
CA ARG A 965 -75.96 -5.92 78.99
C ARG A 965 -76.66 -5.82 77.64
#